data_AF-A0A4S4L6G4-F1
#
_entry.id   AF-A0A4S4L6G4-F1
#
_cell.length_a   1.000
_cell.length_b   1.000
_cell.length_c   1.000
_cell.angle_alpha   90.00
_cell.angle_beta   90.00
_cell.angle_gamma   90.00
#
_symmetry.space_group_name_H-M   'P 1'
#
loop_
_entity.id
_entity.type
_entity.pdbx_description
1 polymer ?
#
loop_
_entity_poly.entity_id
_entity_poly.type
_entity_poly.pdbx_seq_one_letter_code
_entity_poly.pdbx_strand_id
1 'polypeptide(L)'
;MTVTAITSLEDFHKRIASTKVTIFDFWATWCGPCRVISPIFERLSEEFTDIEFYKVDVDDQPGVSEEVGVRAMPTFIAFRDGKKLGDVVGANPNALESALRTGMIWLIIDLSADPETLSPKSEIRYLTPRLKFAGSAYALRLLHTGNHVHCRNLISCSARNPCSQNNPYVVFPTLRFFNEHKIPMIPSRTSAAAGARSLRRAAATSVRVSAIPSSAPTAHFNAVRTRQESATLGYYQKRIDGASTPLRGFATAAGNLSAKTSGRKPHFDKILIANRGEIACRVIRTAKKLGIRTVAVYSEVDADSLHVQLADEAYCIGPAPSSESYVGSNIIFSNLSAQMDAFQLRMDKIIEVCHRSGAQAVHPGYGFLSENAKFAQQLAKEGIVFIGPPANAIISMGSKSESKTIMSNAGVPCVPGYHGSNQDPQYLFEEAQKIGFPVLIKAVHGGGGKGMRTVHSPAIFFESLESAQRESLKGFGDATVLVEKYIERPRHVEVQVFSDQMGNTAPAPGLSPELRADLSAKAVAAANAVNYVGAGTVEFIFDNDTSKFYFMEMNTRLQVEHPVTEMITGLDLVEWQLEVAAGNALPLPQSLIPLVGHAFEARIYAENPRNDFLPDSGRLLYLSTPEPTHTFAAAFPSIVPSGSGVDMVPATDSSLRITPSVRIEQGFTQGAQIGVFYDPMIAKLVVHAEDRTEALRVLRRALDDYNVVGVSTNVEFLRTLAGHRAFADGEVETGFIPKYHTQLFPAIAEPSADVLAQAALFTVLRDYPQGSTSPWSRLASRRFGGDSYERIITFQTEEAPDHPMTVQVKSLPSGLFDLSVVSRDSKSTPVTYTSVPAQLASPTALSTTLNGSAIRSTIVSQPPPPNLPASSSPSTMERLHIFSNGAKSTLVIPTPAWLRSLGGDVLGAQAKGALRAPMPSLVVEVKVRVGDKIAKGQPVVVLESMKTETVLRAEVDGVIKVVNCAKGEMVEEGRILVDIESDPQEDGA
;
A
#
# COMPACT_ATOMS: atom_id res chain seq x y z
N MET A 1 14.56 -43.63 30.54
CA MET A 1 13.76 -44.38 31.56
C MET A 1 12.29 -44.11 31.26
N THR A 2 11.36 -45.04 31.52
CA THR A 2 9.94 -44.76 31.28
C THR A 2 9.39 -43.72 32.26
N VAL A 3 8.97 -42.56 31.74
CA VAL A 3 8.20 -41.55 32.46
C VAL A 3 7.01 -42.23 33.13
N THR A 4 6.93 -42.14 34.45
CA THR A 4 5.92 -42.88 35.22
C THR A 4 4.64 -42.05 35.34
N ALA A 5 3.49 -42.64 35.02
CA ALA A 5 2.20 -42.02 35.25
C ALA A 5 1.85 -42.05 36.75
N ILE A 6 1.36 -40.93 37.27
CA ILE A 6 0.82 -40.81 38.62
C ILE A 6 -0.59 -41.40 38.66
N THR A 7 -0.85 -42.24 39.66
CA THR A 7 -2.08 -43.06 39.72
C THR A 7 -3.00 -42.73 40.89
N SER A 8 -2.56 -41.88 41.82
CA SER A 8 -3.36 -41.34 42.92
C SER A 8 -2.72 -40.08 43.50
N LEU A 9 -3.50 -39.33 44.29
CA LEU A 9 -2.99 -38.20 45.07
C LEU A 9 -1.94 -38.63 46.12
N GLU A 10 -2.07 -39.85 46.68
CA GLU A 10 -1.07 -40.39 47.63
C GLU A 10 0.26 -40.73 46.93
N ASP A 11 0.22 -41.26 45.71
CA ASP A 11 1.41 -41.46 44.86
C ASP A 11 2.04 -40.10 44.50
N PHE A 12 1.24 -39.08 44.16
CA PHE A 12 1.71 -37.71 43.94
C PHE A 12 2.44 -37.13 45.16
N HIS A 13 1.81 -37.14 46.34
CA HIS A 13 2.41 -36.66 47.60
C HIS A 13 3.71 -37.41 47.93
N LYS A 14 3.75 -38.72 47.65
CA LYS A 14 4.95 -39.55 47.81
C LYS A 14 6.06 -39.21 46.81
N ARG A 15 5.75 -38.72 45.61
CA ARG A 15 6.77 -38.28 44.63
C ARG A 15 7.32 -36.90 44.94
N ILE A 16 6.49 -35.91 45.25
CA ILE A 16 6.98 -34.55 45.58
C ILE A 16 7.87 -34.51 46.83
N ALA A 17 7.72 -35.49 47.73
CA ALA A 17 8.59 -35.72 48.89
C ALA A 17 9.97 -36.34 48.55
N SER A 18 10.31 -36.55 47.27
CA SER A 18 11.66 -36.93 46.84
C SER A 18 12.67 -35.82 47.11
N THR A 19 13.89 -36.19 47.50
CA THR A 19 15.04 -35.28 47.65
C THR A 19 15.69 -34.92 46.31
N LYS A 20 15.33 -35.64 45.23
CA LYS A 20 15.64 -35.26 43.85
C LYS A 20 14.67 -34.19 43.35
N VAL A 21 15.06 -33.48 42.30
CA VAL A 21 14.09 -32.67 41.55
C VAL A 21 13.14 -33.61 40.83
N THR A 22 11.84 -33.40 41.03
CA THR A 22 10.76 -34.14 40.37
C THR A 22 10.03 -33.18 39.44
N ILE A 23 9.74 -33.57 38.20
CA ILE A 23 9.02 -32.75 37.22
C ILE A 23 7.78 -33.52 36.73
N PHE A 24 6.63 -32.88 36.81
CA PHE A 24 5.33 -33.42 36.44
C PHE A 24 4.80 -32.72 35.18
N ASP A 25 4.54 -33.51 34.14
CA ASP A 25 3.79 -33.11 32.93
C ASP A 25 2.30 -33.30 33.19
N PHE A 26 1.59 -32.20 33.42
CA PHE A 26 0.13 -32.17 33.49
C PHE A 26 -0.42 -32.03 32.07
N TRP A 27 -1.11 -33.08 31.62
CA TRP A 27 -1.57 -33.24 30.25
C TRP A 27 -3.00 -33.81 30.22
N ALA A 28 -3.58 -33.91 29.03
CA ALA A 28 -4.88 -34.54 28.81
C ALA A 28 -4.96 -35.13 27.39
N THR A 29 -5.77 -36.17 27.19
CA THR A 29 -5.85 -36.86 25.89
C THR A 29 -6.36 -35.97 24.75
N TRP A 30 -7.26 -35.02 25.04
CA TRP A 30 -7.84 -34.07 24.09
C TRP A 30 -6.93 -32.86 23.79
N CYS A 31 -5.88 -32.65 24.58
CA CYS A 31 -4.96 -31.52 24.42
C CYS A 31 -4.02 -31.71 23.21
N GLY A 32 -4.30 -31.02 22.12
CA GLY A 32 -3.47 -31.02 20.90
C GLY A 32 -1.98 -30.72 21.14
N PRO A 33 -1.62 -29.62 21.84
CA PRO A 33 -0.23 -29.29 22.15
C PRO A 33 0.47 -30.36 23.01
N CYS A 34 -0.24 -31.00 23.95
CA CYS A 34 0.32 -32.03 24.82
C CYS A 34 0.84 -33.24 24.02
N ARG A 35 0.09 -33.64 22.98
CA ARG A 35 0.51 -34.71 22.05
C ARG A 35 1.81 -34.38 21.29
N VAL A 36 2.10 -33.10 21.07
CA VAL A 36 3.33 -32.64 20.40
C VAL A 36 4.53 -32.61 21.36
N ILE A 37 4.31 -32.34 22.65
CA ILE A 37 5.39 -32.23 23.65
C ILE A 37 5.72 -33.57 24.31
N SER A 38 4.77 -34.52 24.39
CA SER A 38 4.97 -35.85 24.98
C SER A 38 6.29 -36.54 24.55
N PRO A 39 6.65 -36.64 23.24
CA PRO A 39 7.89 -37.30 22.81
C PRO A 39 9.17 -36.50 23.09
N ILE A 40 9.03 -35.24 23.52
CA ILE A 40 10.13 -34.35 23.92
C ILE A 40 10.34 -34.46 25.43
N PHE A 41 9.26 -34.48 26.23
CA PHE A 41 9.32 -34.75 27.67
C PHE A 41 9.94 -36.13 27.97
N GLU A 42 9.53 -37.15 27.21
CA GLU A 42 10.12 -38.50 27.29
C GLU A 42 11.62 -38.49 26.97
N ARG A 43 12.05 -37.82 25.89
CA ARG A 43 13.48 -37.69 25.53
C ARG A 43 14.29 -36.96 26.62
N LEU A 44 13.74 -35.89 27.18
CA LEU A 44 14.37 -35.13 28.28
C LEU A 44 14.54 -36.01 29.54
N SER A 45 13.60 -36.93 29.80
CA SER A 45 13.72 -37.91 30.90
C SER A 45 14.80 -38.99 30.70
N GLU A 46 15.34 -39.11 29.49
CA GLU A 46 16.48 -39.98 29.20
C GLU A 46 17.81 -39.23 29.24
N GLU A 47 17.78 -37.92 28.98
CA GLU A 47 18.97 -37.04 29.01
C GLU A 47 19.31 -36.57 30.44
N PHE A 48 18.32 -36.25 31.27
CA PHE A 48 18.52 -35.67 32.61
C PHE A 48 18.35 -36.68 33.75
N THR A 49 19.29 -37.62 33.91
CA THR A 49 19.23 -38.73 34.88
C THR A 49 19.16 -38.34 36.37
N ASP A 50 19.52 -37.10 36.69
CA ASP A 50 19.48 -36.56 38.06
C ASP A 50 18.11 -35.96 38.45
N ILE A 51 17.18 -35.90 37.50
CA ILE A 51 15.80 -35.40 37.64
C ILE A 51 14.84 -36.58 37.42
N GLU A 52 13.78 -36.66 38.22
CA GLU A 52 12.75 -37.70 38.08
C GLU A 52 11.53 -37.13 37.34
N PHE A 53 11.07 -37.81 36.30
CA PHE A 53 10.01 -37.31 35.41
C PHE A 53 8.73 -38.14 35.53
N TYR A 54 7.61 -37.44 35.73
CA TYR A 54 6.29 -38.01 35.96
C TYR A 54 5.25 -37.38 35.04
N LYS A 55 4.17 -38.12 34.77
CA LYS A 55 3.01 -37.64 34.01
C LYS A 55 1.75 -37.70 34.86
N VAL A 56 0.89 -36.69 34.74
CA VAL A 56 -0.43 -36.64 35.36
C VAL A 56 -1.42 -36.36 34.24
N ASP A 57 -2.23 -37.35 33.87
CA ASP A 57 -3.42 -37.07 33.06
C ASP A 57 -4.48 -36.46 33.98
N VAL A 58 -4.95 -35.26 33.67
CA VAL A 58 -5.90 -34.54 34.53
C VAL A 58 -7.34 -35.02 34.37
N ASP A 59 -7.66 -35.72 33.28
CA ASP A 59 -8.97 -36.35 33.09
C ASP A 59 -9.11 -37.54 34.08
N ASP A 60 -8.01 -38.28 34.32
CA ASP A 60 -7.93 -39.39 35.29
C ASP A 60 -7.63 -38.94 36.74
N GLN A 61 -6.88 -37.86 36.94
CA GLN A 61 -6.39 -37.40 38.26
C GLN A 61 -6.75 -35.93 38.58
N PRO A 62 -8.04 -35.52 38.50
CA PRO A 62 -8.44 -34.12 38.64
C PRO A 62 -8.02 -33.51 39.99
N GLY A 63 -8.16 -34.24 41.09
CA GLY A 63 -7.77 -33.76 42.43
C GLY A 63 -6.28 -33.39 42.57
N VAL A 64 -5.38 -34.04 41.83
CA VAL A 64 -3.95 -33.66 41.79
C VAL A 64 -3.78 -32.33 41.05
N SER A 65 -4.50 -32.15 39.94
CA SER A 65 -4.45 -30.93 39.13
C SER A 65 -5.09 -29.71 39.83
N GLU A 66 -6.14 -29.92 40.63
CA GLU A 66 -6.77 -28.90 41.46
C GLU A 66 -5.85 -28.45 42.60
N GLU A 67 -5.22 -29.39 43.34
CA GLU A 67 -4.36 -29.06 44.49
C GLU A 67 -3.17 -28.19 44.10
N VAL A 68 -2.51 -28.48 42.96
CA VAL A 68 -1.36 -27.69 42.47
C VAL A 68 -1.76 -26.48 41.62
N GLY A 69 -3.06 -26.32 41.34
CA GLY A 69 -3.65 -25.16 40.67
C GLY A 69 -3.45 -25.08 39.16
N VAL A 70 -3.49 -26.19 38.42
CA VAL A 70 -3.33 -26.20 36.95
C VAL A 70 -4.51 -25.50 36.26
N ARG A 71 -4.22 -24.59 35.32
CA ARG A 71 -5.24 -23.76 34.63
C ARG A 71 -5.16 -23.74 33.10
N ALA A 72 -4.13 -24.36 32.52
CA ALA A 72 -3.97 -24.53 31.07
C ALA A 72 -3.05 -25.74 30.79
N MET A 73 -3.04 -26.24 29.55
CA MET A 73 -2.33 -27.47 29.18
C MET A 73 -1.42 -27.31 27.95
N PRO A 74 -0.27 -28.00 27.89
CA PRO A 74 0.36 -28.72 29.00
C PRO A 74 0.93 -27.74 30.04
N THR A 75 1.01 -28.19 31.30
CA THR A 75 1.70 -27.45 32.36
C THR A 75 2.75 -28.34 33.01
N PHE A 76 4.00 -27.85 33.09
CA PHE A 76 5.10 -28.55 33.73
C PHE A 76 5.36 -27.96 35.09
N ILE A 77 5.40 -28.76 36.16
CA ILE A 77 5.68 -28.28 37.52
C ILE A 77 6.84 -29.05 38.13
N ALA A 78 7.81 -28.32 38.70
CA ALA A 78 8.95 -28.89 39.40
C ALA A 78 8.78 -28.84 40.93
N PHE A 79 9.15 -29.91 41.63
CA PHE A 79 9.15 -30.02 43.09
C PHE A 79 10.46 -30.63 43.62
N ARG A 80 10.80 -30.34 44.87
CA ARG A 80 11.79 -31.06 45.69
C ARG A 80 11.42 -30.92 47.17
N ASP A 81 11.64 -31.95 47.98
CA ASP A 81 11.42 -31.92 49.44
C ASP A 81 10.01 -31.42 49.85
N GLY A 82 9.00 -31.79 49.04
CA GLY A 82 7.59 -31.38 49.21
C GLY A 82 7.27 -29.94 48.77
N LYS A 83 8.26 -29.13 48.37
CA LYS A 83 8.06 -27.73 47.95
C LYS A 83 7.91 -27.62 46.43
N LYS A 84 6.90 -26.88 45.97
CA LYS A 84 6.81 -26.41 44.56
C LYS A 84 7.94 -25.42 44.31
N LEU A 85 8.77 -25.73 43.32
CA LEU A 85 9.89 -24.89 42.90
C LEU A 85 9.39 -23.82 41.92
N GLY A 86 8.75 -24.26 40.85
CA GLY A 86 8.15 -23.38 39.84
C GLY A 86 7.42 -24.17 38.76
N ASP A 87 6.71 -23.46 37.89
CA ASP A 87 5.88 -24.02 36.82
C ASP A 87 6.05 -23.30 35.47
N VAL A 88 5.78 -24.04 34.39
CA VAL A 88 5.77 -23.56 33.01
C VAL A 88 4.43 -23.93 32.37
N VAL A 89 3.54 -22.94 32.29
CA VAL A 89 2.14 -23.08 31.85
C VAL A 89 2.02 -22.84 30.35
N GLY A 90 1.33 -23.74 29.62
CA GLY A 90 1.11 -23.62 28.18
C GLY A 90 2.40 -23.68 27.36
N ALA A 91 3.36 -24.50 27.79
CA ALA A 91 4.74 -24.43 27.31
C ALA A 91 4.88 -24.68 25.79
N ASN A 92 5.82 -23.97 25.16
CA ASN A 92 6.37 -24.33 23.85
C ASN A 92 7.52 -25.35 24.06
N PRO A 93 7.75 -26.33 23.15
CA PRO A 93 8.90 -27.23 23.21
C PRO A 93 10.23 -26.55 23.57
N ASN A 94 10.55 -25.44 22.92
CA ASN A 94 11.81 -24.71 23.11
C ASN A 94 11.88 -24.05 24.50
N ALA A 95 10.75 -23.72 25.13
CA ALA A 95 10.71 -23.07 26.44
C ALA A 95 11.04 -24.06 27.56
N LEU A 96 10.49 -25.27 27.52
CA LEU A 96 10.80 -26.35 28.47
C LEU A 96 12.26 -26.78 28.35
N GLU A 97 12.73 -27.05 27.12
CA GLU A 97 14.11 -27.43 26.87
C GLU A 97 15.10 -26.32 27.27
N SER A 98 14.78 -25.05 27.00
CA SER A 98 15.57 -23.91 27.47
C SER A 98 15.59 -23.80 28.99
N ALA A 99 14.45 -23.96 29.69
CA ALA A 99 14.38 -23.84 31.15
C ALA A 99 15.24 -24.89 31.88
N LEU A 100 15.37 -26.09 31.30
CA LEU A 100 16.27 -27.14 31.76
C LEU A 100 17.73 -26.85 31.39
N ARG A 101 18.03 -26.56 30.11
CA ARG A 101 19.41 -26.39 29.61
C ARG A 101 20.11 -25.10 30.07
N THR A 102 19.38 -24.02 30.29
CA THR A 102 19.94 -22.73 30.76
C THR A 102 20.11 -22.65 32.27
N GLY A 103 19.63 -23.65 33.01
CA GLY A 103 19.67 -23.64 34.47
C GLY A 103 18.65 -22.73 35.16
N MET A 104 17.65 -22.18 34.45
CA MET A 104 16.61 -21.35 35.08
C MET A 104 15.85 -22.08 36.19
N ILE A 105 15.58 -23.38 36.03
CA ILE A 105 14.99 -24.21 37.10
C ILE A 105 15.93 -24.31 38.32
N TRP A 106 17.24 -24.37 38.10
CA TRP A 106 18.24 -24.38 39.17
C TRP A 106 18.38 -23.02 39.87
N LEU A 107 18.22 -21.91 39.14
CA LEU A 107 18.19 -20.56 39.71
C LEU A 107 17.01 -20.35 40.67
N ILE A 108 15.91 -21.07 40.46
CA ILE A 108 14.72 -21.08 41.32
C ILE A 108 14.92 -22.02 42.52
N ILE A 109 15.61 -23.15 42.32
CA ILE A 109 15.99 -24.10 43.39
C ILE A 109 16.90 -23.43 44.44
N ASP A 110 17.96 -22.74 44.02
CA ASP A 110 18.97 -22.16 44.93
C ASP A 110 18.38 -21.10 45.88
N LEU A 111 17.30 -20.42 45.46
CA LEU A 111 16.58 -19.44 46.27
C LEU A 111 15.74 -20.05 47.41
N SER A 112 15.75 -21.38 47.58
CA SER A 112 14.99 -22.09 48.62
C SER A 112 15.86 -22.77 49.71
N ALA A 113 17.19 -22.65 49.60
CA ALA A 113 18.14 -23.19 50.57
C ALA A 113 18.32 -22.27 51.79
N ASP A 114 18.39 -22.86 52.98
CA ASP A 114 18.52 -22.11 54.25
C ASP A 114 19.96 -21.58 54.43
N PRO A 115 20.20 -20.27 54.66
CA PRO A 115 21.54 -19.66 54.52
C PRO A 115 22.65 -20.19 55.43
N GLU A 116 22.34 -20.96 56.47
CA GLU A 116 23.31 -21.36 57.50
C GLU A 116 24.06 -22.68 57.21
N THR A 117 23.73 -23.42 56.13
CA THR A 117 24.18 -24.83 55.96
C THR A 117 25.12 -25.14 54.78
N LEU A 118 25.74 -24.13 54.14
CA LEU A 118 26.70 -24.34 53.05
C LEU A 118 28.14 -23.91 53.41
N SER A 119 29.01 -24.90 53.64
CA SER A 119 30.46 -24.68 53.81
C SER A 119 31.17 -24.59 52.44
N PRO A 120 32.23 -23.77 52.29
CA PRO A 120 32.82 -23.48 50.99
C PRO A 120 33.78 -24.57 50.49
N LYS A 121 33.26 -25.65 49.87
CA LYS A 121 34.09 -26.63 49.13
C LYS A 121 33.33 -27.58 48.17
N SER A 122 32.90 -27.05 47.02
CA SER A 122 32.60 -27.87 45.83
C SER A 122 32.80 -27.05 44.55
N GLU A 123 33.74 -27.48 43.69
CA GLU A 123 33.87 -26.93 42.34
C GLU A 123 32.84 -27.61 41.42
N ILE A 124 32.06 -26.83 40.66
CA ILE A 124 31.31 -27.34 39.51
C ILE A 124 31.82 -26.62 38.26
N ARG A 125 32.22 -27.40 37.26
CA ARG A 125 32.94 -26.93 36.07
C ARG A 125 31.98 -26.47 34.97
N TYR A 126 32.02 -25.18 34.62
CA TYR A 126 31.45 -24.72 33.36
C TYR A 126 32.39 -25.04 32.18
N LEU A 127 31.95 -25.90 31.27
CA LEU A 127 32.58 -26.09 29.97
C LEU A 127 32.11 -25.00 29.00
N THR A 128 33.03 -24.15 28.55
CA THR A 128 32.79 -23.17 27.47
C THR A 128 33.97 -23.16 26.48
N PRO A 129 33.72 -23.25 25.16
CA PRO A 129 34.73 -22.96 24.15
C PRO A 129 35.01 -21.46 24.11
N ARG A 130 36.26 -21.09 24.37
CA ARG A 130 36.74 -19.70 24.47
C ARG A 130 36.40 -18.86 23.23
N LEU A 131 35.80 -17.68 23.44
CA LEU A 131 36.10 -16.49 22.65
C LEU A 131 36.57 -15.38 23.60
N LYS A 132 37.76 -14.84 23.33
CA LYS A 132 38.35 -13.72 24.09
C LYS A 132 38.11 -12.42 23.34
N PHE A 133 37.55 -11.42 24.00
CA PHE A 133 38.04 -10.04 23.92
C PHE A 133 37.86 -9.37 25.30
N ALA A 134 38.67 -8.36 25.60
CA ALA A 134 38.83 -7.85 26.96
C ALA A 134 38.97 -6.31 26.98
N GLY A 135 38.51 -5.70 28.08
CA GLY A 135 38.51 -4.25 28.27
C GLY A 135 37.19 -3.60 27.78
N SER A 136 36.52 -2.74 28.54
CA SER A 136 36.78 -2.30 29.93
C SER A 136 35.46 -1.99 30.65
N ALA A 137 35.46 -2.10 31.98
CA ALA A 137 34.26 -2.04 32.80
C ALA A 137 33.92 -0.62 33.27
N TYR A 138 32.63 -0.38 33.51
CA TYR A 138 32.17 0.32 34.72
C TYR A 138 30.83 -0.28 35.18
N ALA A 139 30.70 -0.55 36.48
CA ALA A 139 29.53 -1.20 37.08
C ALA A 139 28.81 -0.26 38.05
N LEU A 140 27.53 -0.53 38.31
CA LEU A 140 26.72 0.22 39.28
C LEU A 140 27.28 0.12 40.71
N ARG A 141 27.00 1.16 41.51
CA ARG A 141 26.78 1.00 42.95
C ARG A 141 25.45 1.62 43.36
N LEU A 142 24.61 0.82 44.00
CA LEU A 142 23.40 1.24 44.70
C LEU A 142 23.74 1.79 46.09
N LEU A 143 22.90 2.70 46.58
CA LEU A 143 22.44 2.87 47.97
C LEU A 143 21.37 4.00 47.90
N HIS A 144 20.05 3.75 47.92
CA HIS A 144 19.17 3.28 49.01
C HIS A 144 18.94 4.33 50.12
N THR A 145 17.75 4.29 50.74
CA THR A 145 17.04 5.40 51.45
C THR A 145 16.53 6.52 50.51
N GLY A 146 15.31 7.06 50.65
CA GLY A 146 14.12 6.57 51.37
C GLY A 146 13.46 7.60 52.28
N ASN A 147 12.44 8.31 51.79
CA ASN A 147 11.32 8.83 52.59
C ASN A 147 10.17 9.40 51.74
N HIS A 148 8.99 9.56 52.35
CA HIS A 148 7.79 10.16 51.76
C HIS A 148 7.88 11.68 51.62
N VAL A 149 7.06 12.30 50.74
CA VAL A 149 5.92 13.19 51.11
C VAL A 149 5.24 13.80 49.86
N HIS A 150 3.96 14.18 50.02
CA HIS A 150 3.04 14.70 49.01
C HIS A 150 3.43 16.00 48.26
N CYS A 151 2.94 16.06 47.02
CA CYS A 151 2.22 17.15 46.35
C CYS A 151 2.39 18.61 46.87
N ARG A 152 2.70 19.54 45.95
CA ARG A 152 1.67 20.46 45.38
C ARG A 152 2.16 21.35 44.23
N ASN A 153 1.35 21.40 43.17
CA ASN A 153 0.77 22.59 42.50
C ASN A 153 1.62 23.83 42.13
N LEU A 154 1.31 24.35 40.92
CA LEU A 154 1.35 25.77 40.48
C LEU A 154 2.75 26.40 40.27
N ILE A 155 2.91 27.44 39.43
CA ILE A 155 2.30 27.77 38.11
C ILE A 155 3.20 28.81 37.40
N SER A 156 3.03 29.00 36.08
CA SER A 156 3.60 30.09 35.26
C SER A 156 5.14 30.16 35.13
N CYS A 157 5.75 31.02 34.29
CA CYS A 157 5.55 31.43 32.88
C CYS A 157 6.59 32.55 32.59
N SER A 158 6.79 32.89 31.30
CA SER A 158 7.55 34.06 30.78
C SER A 158 9.02 34.24 31.18
N ALA A 159 9.89 33.76 30.29
CA ALA A 159 10.94 34.51 29.60
C ALA A 159 11.93 35.43 30.37
N ARG A 160 13.24 35.17 30.18
CA ARG A 160 14.19 36.10 29.51
C ARG A 160 15.58 35.48 29.27
N ASN A 161 16.02 35.54 28.01
CA ASN A 161 17.44 35.72 27.63
C ASN A 161 17.80 37.21 27.83
N PRO A 162 19.08 37.67 27.81
CA PRO A 162 20.23 37.04 27.13
C PRO A 162 21.59 37.05 27.88
N CYS A 163 22.63 36.58 27.18
CA CYS A 163 24.08 36.73 27.47
C CYS A 163 24.63 35.94 28.68
N SER A 164 25.86 35.40 28.63
CA SER A 164 26.79 35.17 27.50
C SER A 164 27.99 34.32 27.94
N GLN A 165 28.46 33.39 27.10
CA GLN A 165 29.90 33.21 26.74
C GLN A 165 30.15 32.01 25.81
N ASN A 166 31.23 32.11 25.03
CA ASN A 166 32.07 31.05 24.46
C ASN A 166 31.42 29.89 23.68
N ASN A 167 31.31 30.03 22.36
CA ASN A 167 31.46 28.91 21.43
C ASN A 167 32.06 29.38 20.08
N PRO A 168 33.25 28.92 19.64
CA PRO A 168 33.84 29.27 18.35
C PRO A 168 33.46 28.28 17.23
N TYR A 169 33.30 28.82 16.02
CA TYR A 169 33.28 28.09 14.75
C TYR A 169 34.68 27.48 14.43
N VAL A 170 34.88 26.45 13.58
CA VAL A 170 34.08 25.27 13.12
C VAL A 170 35.06 24.35 12.32
N VAL A 171 34.58 23.26 11.68
CA VAL A 171 35.28 22.34 10.73
C VAL A 171 36.04 21.14 11.33
N PHE A 172 35.92 20.00 10.62
CA PHE A 172 36.67 18.74 10.73
C PHE A 172 38.20 18.90 10.69
N PRO A 173 38.96 17.84 11.04
CA PRO A 173 39.79 17.26 9.99
C PRO A 173 39.92 15.72 9.98
N THR A 174 40.20 15.18 8.80
CA THR A 174 40.77 13.84 8.57
C THR A 174 42.20 13.73 9.13
N LEU A 175 42.62 12.49 9.44
CA LEU A 175 44.00 12.18 9.85
C LEU A 175 45.01 12.25 8.68
N ARG A 176 46.29 12.45 9.01
CA ARG A 176 47.38 12.79 8.08
C ARG A 176 48.52 11.77 8.07
N PHE A 177 49.26 11.77 6.96
CA PHE A 177 50.73 11.65 6.89
C PHE A 177 51.20 12.59 5.74
N PHE A 178 52.40 13.20 5.67
CA PHE A 178 53.57 13.29 6.56
C PHE A 178 54.37 14.58 6.21
N ASN A 179 55.06 15.24 7.17
CA ASN A 179 56.21 16.19 6.98
C ASN A 179 56.05 17.49 6.11
N GLU A 180 56.84 18.58 6.23
CA GLU A 180 57.81 19.03 7.25
C GLU A 180 57.97 20.59 7.30
N HIS A 181 58.48 21.10 8.45
CA HIS A 181 59.23 22.37 8.72
C HIS A 181 58.81 23.80 8.24
N LYS A 182 58.66 24.71 9.24
CA LYS A 182 59.11 26.14 9.38
C LYS A 182 58.79 27.19 8.27
N ILE A 183 57.99 28.26 8.48
CA ILE A 183 58.19 29.53 9.28
C ILE A 183 59.26 30.48 8.68
N PRO A 184 59.10 31.84 8.51
CA PRO A 184 58.09 32.82 9.04
C PRO A 184 57.56 33.98 8.11
N MET A 185 56.76 34.91 8.69
CA MET A 185 56.43 36.33 8.32
C MET A 185 55.50 36.60 7.08
N ILE A 186 54.43 37.44 7.09
CA ILE A 186 54.12 38.81 7.61
C ILE A 186 54.90 39.91 6.85
N PRO A 187 54.34 41.07 6.38
CA PRO A 187 53.09 41.79 6.71
C PRO A 187 52.21 42.11 5.45
N SER A 188 51.37 43.17 5.38
CA SER A 188 50.14 43.51 6.15
C SER A 188 49.50 44.82 5.59
N ARG A 189 48.16 45.00 5.69
CA ARG A 189 47.42 46.28 5.46
C ARG A 189 47.50 46.82 4.00
N THR A 190 46.73 47.81 3.53
CA THR A 190 45.80 48.77 4.17
C THR A 190 44.61 49.12 3.25
N SER A 191 43.58 49.77 3.80
CA SER A 191 42.44 50.41 3.12
C SER A 191 42.81 51.61 2.22
N ALA A 192 41.97 51.93 1.23
CA ALA A 192 41.31 53.25 1.05
C ALA A 192 40.64 53.40 -0.33
N ALA A 193 39.72 54.35 -0.48
CA ALA A 193 38.91 54.59 -1.69
C ALA A 193 39.19 55.97 -2.34
N ALA A 194 38.43 56.26 -3.41
CA ALA A 194 38.13 57.58 -4.01
C ALA A 194 38.94 58.06 -5.24
N GLY A 195 38.30 58.95 -6.03
CA GLY A 195 38.72 59.42 -7.37
C GLY A 195 37.82 58.80 -8.46
N ALA A 196 36.80 59.43 -9.05
CA ALA A 196 36.67 60.76 -9.68
C ALA A 196 37.51 60.87 -10.99
N ARG A 197 37.05 61.49 -12.10
CA ARG A 197 35.87 62.35 -12.35
C ARG A 197 35.64 62.50 -13.87
N SER A 198 34.42 62.89 -14.31
CA SER A 198 34.16 63.63 -15.58
C SER A 198 34.29 62.83 -16.92
N LEU A 199 33.78 63.24 -18.11
CA LEU A 199 33.02 64.43 -18.54
C LEU A 199 32.24 64.19 -19.89
N ARG A 200 30.94 64.55 -19.93
CA ARG A 200 30.04 65.02 -21.05
C ARG A 200 30.19 64.61 -22.55
N ARG A 201 29.00 64.71 -23.21
CA ARG A 201 28.68 64.93 -24.66
C ARG A 201 28.77 63.72 -25.61
N ALA A 202 28.05 63.67 -26.73
CA ALA A 202 26.71 64.19 -27.10
C ALA A 202 26.27 63.60 -28.48
N ALA A 203 24.95 63.55 -28.70
CA ALA A 203 24.25 62.96 -29.86
C ALA A 203 24.72 63.33 -31.28
N ALA A 204 24.43 62.45 -32.26
CA ALA A 204 23.66 62.79 -33.48
C ALA A 204 23.19 61.53 -34.28
N THR A 205 22.12 61.71 -35.08
CA THR A 205 21.77 61.06 -36.38
C THR A 205 22.23 59.61 -36.66
N SER A 206 21.36 58.60 -36.83
CA SER A 206 20.34 58.39 -37.91
C SER A 206 20.90 58.19 -39.33
N VAL A 207 20.56 57.08 -40.00
CA VAL A 207 20.14 57.04 -41.44
C VAL A 207 19.48 55.68 -41.79
N ARG A 208 18.76 55.65 -42.91
CA ARG A 208 17.77 54.65 -43.36
C ARG A 208 18.32 53.29 -43.82
N VAL A 209 17.43 52.29 -43.78
CA VAL A 209 17.40 51.12 -44.68
C VAL A 209 16.77 51.50 -46.04
N SER A 210 17.36 51.07 -47.15
CA SER A 210 16.83 51.13 -48.53
C SER A 210 17.75 50.32 -49.46
N ALA A 211 17.33 49.64 -50.53
CA ALA A 211 16.02 49.59 -51.20
C ALA A 211 15.73 48.22 -51.87
N ILE A 212 14.53 48.10 -52.46
CA ILE A 212 14.04 46.99 -53.33
C ILE A 212 14.46 47.25 -54.81
N PRO A 213 14.45 46.25 -55.71
CA PRO A 213 13.31 45.98 -56.63
C PRO A 213 12.87 44.48 -56.63
N SER A 214 11.58 44.09 -56.73
CA SER A 214 10.63 44.09 -57.88
C SER A 214 10.96 43.07 -58.99
N SER A 215 10.02 42.38 -59.66
CA SER A 215 8.57 42.65 -59.88
C SER A 215 7.73 41.39 -60.22
N ALA A 216 6.40 41.46 -60.08
CA ALA A 216 5.39 40.46 -60.56
C ALA A 216 4.96 40.70 -62.03
N PRO A 217 4.09 39.85 -62.65
CA PRO A 217 2.60 39.98 -62.58
C PRO A 217 1.86 38.63 -62.22
N THR A 218 0.65 38.55 -61.62
CA THR A 218 -0.74 39.05 -61.94
C THR A 218 -1.52 38.07 -62.86
N ALA A 219 -2.78 37.63 -62.64
CA ALA A 219 -4.06 38.23 -62.16
C ALA A 219 -4.83 37.33 -61.14
N HIS A 220 -5.61 37.81 -60.15
CA HIS A 220 -6.95 38.49 -60.11
C HIS A 220 -8.13 37.64 -60.65
N PHE A 221 -9.35 37.62 -60.07
CA PHE A 221 -10.15 38.60 -59.27
C PHE A 221 -10.52 38.06 -57.85
N ASN A 222 -10.62 38.83 -56.74
CA ASN A 222 -11.58 39.90 -56.29
C ASN A 222 -12.99 39.36 -55.90
N ALA A 223 -13.77 39.86 -54.92
CA ALA A 223 -13.71 40.91 -53.84
C ALA A 223 -15.06 40.82 -53.02
N VAL A 224 -15.47 41.51 -51.92
CA VAL A 224 -15.00 42.32 -50.74
C VAL A 224 -16.28 42.53 -49.87
N ARG A 225 -16.39 42.58 -48.53
CA ARG A 225 -15.55 42.66 -47.30
C ARG A 225 -15.56 44.02 -46.53
N THR A 226 -16.57 44.25 -45.67
CA THR A 226 -16.74 45.38 -44.71
C THR A 226 -17.40 44.88 -43.39
N ARG A 227 -17.28 45.49 -42.19
CA ARG A 227 -16.69 46.78 -41.74
C ARG A 227 -16.38 46.76 -40.21
N GLN A 228 -15.34 47.49 -39.74
CA GLN A 228 -15.21 48.26 -38.45
C GLN A 228 -15.40 47.55 -37.06
N GLU A 229 -14.78 47.91 -35.91
CA GLU A 229 -13.70 48.88 -35.55
C GLU A 229 -13.10 48.66 -34.12
N SER A 230 -12.08 49.44 -33.74
CA SER A 230 -11.63 49.81 -32.36
C SER A 230 -10.71 48.83 -31.58
N ALA A 231 -9.86 49.23 -30.60
CA ALA A 231 -8.88 50.33 -30.43
C ALA A 231 -8.06 50.05 -29.13
N THR A 232 -6.89 50.67 -28.92
CA THR A 232 -5.99 50.39 -27.76
C THR A 232 -5.55 51.62 -26.96
N LEU A 233 -5.31 51.44 -25.65
CA LEU A 233 -4.73 52.42 -24.71
C LEU A 233 -4.15 51.71 -23.47
N GLY A 234 -3.20 52.33 -22.76
CA GLY A 234 -2.62 51.81 -21.51
C GLY A 234 -1.65 52.81 -20.83
N TYR A 235 -1.32 52.60 -19.55
CA TYR A 235 -0.35 53.36 -18.73
C TYR A 235 0.25 52.39 -17.67
N TYR A 236 1.58 52.28 -17.43
CA TYR A 236 2.55 53.19 -16.76
C TYR A 236 2.46 53.27 -15.22
N GLN A 237 3.61 53.32 -14.54
CA GLN A 237 3.74 53.06 -13.09
C GLN A 237 4.88 53.87 -12.41
N LYS A 238 4.60 54.61 -11.30
CA LYS A 238 5.56 54.86 -10.18
C LYS A 238 4.99 55.68 -9.00
N ARG A 239 5.19 55.15 -7.78
CA ARG A 239 5.46 55.76 -6.43
C ARG A 239 4.93 57.17 -6.06
N ILE A 240 4.42 57.32 -4.82
CA ILE A 240 5.19 57.88 -3.68
C ILE A 240 4.48 57.66 -2.30
N ASP A 241 5.30 57.38 -1.28
CA ASP A 241 5.25 57.45 0.20
C ASP A 241 3.94 57.47 1.05
N GLY A 242 4.00 56.78 2.21
CA GLY A 242 3.77 57.42 3.52
C GLY A 242 2.63 56.94 4.46
N ALA A 243 3.00 56.17 5.52
CA ALA A 243 2.27 56.01 6.81
C ALA A 243 0.82 55.40 6.77
N SER A 244 0.18 54.91 7.84
CA SER A 244 0.56 54.56 9.24
C SER A 244 -0.34 53.43 9.81
N THR A 245 0.20 52.68 10.78
CA THR A 245 -0.41 51.97 11.94
C THR A 245 -1.93 51.64 11.98
N PRO A 246 -2.35 50.40 12.30
CA PRO A 246 -3.76 49.99 12.32
C PRO A 246 -4.56 50.44 13.56
N LEU A 247 -5.89 50.56 13.41
CA LEU A 247 -6.85 50.80 14.49
C LEU A 247 -7.74 49.57 14.75
N ARG A 248 -8.07 49.33 16.03
CA ARG A 248 -9.02 48.30 16.51
C ARG A 248 -10.39 48.93 16.82
N GLY A 249 -11.47 48.18 16.55
CA GLY A 249 -12.82 48.46 17.06
C GLY A 249 -13.57 49.53 16.25
N PHE A 250 -14.90 49.48 16.13
CA PHE A 250 -15.88 49.16 17.18
C PHE A 250 -16.95 48.15 16.75
N ALA A 251 -17.69 47.64 17.73
CA ALA A 251 -18.93 46.90 17.49
C ALA A 251 -20.15 47.84 17.53
N THR A 252 -21.07 47.67 16.59
CA THR A 252 -22.45 48.17 16.66
C THR A 252 -23.41 47.02 16.44
N ALA A 253 -24.27 46.78 17.42
CA ALA A 253 -25.29 45.73 17.38
C ALA A 253 -26.62 46.27 16.83
N ALA A 254 -27.61 45.37 16.75
CA ALA A 254 -29.02 45.61 16.41
C ALA A 254 -29.31 45.99 14.94
N GLY A 255 -29.68 44.96 14.16
CA GLY A 255 -30.25 45.06 12.81
C GLY A 255 -31.11 43.85 12.48
N ASN A 256 -32.01 43.45 13.41
CA ASN A 256 -32.77 42.20 13.33
C ASN A 256 -33.78 42.17 12.18
N LEU A 257 -33.34 41.70 11.01
CA LEU A 257 -34.21 41.13 9.97
C LEU A 257 -34.04 39.62 9.96
N SER A 258 -34.80 38.96 10.83
CA SER A 258 -34.84 37.50 10.97
C SER A 258 -35.55 36.86 9.77
N ALA A 259 -34.81 36.64 8.69
CA ALA A 259 -35.20 35.71 7.64
C ALA A 259 -35.14 34.28 8.21
N LYS A 260 -36.29 33.62 8.35
CA LYS A 260 -36.36 32.24 8.89
C LYS A 260 -35.80 31.21 7.91
N THR A 261 -34.50 30.97 7.93
CA THR A 261 -33.87 29.74 7.40
C THR A 261 -33.98 28.59 8.41
N SER A 262 -35.20 28.31 8.87
CA SER A 262 -35.46 27.30 9.90
C SER A 262 -35.43 25.88 9.32
N GLY A 263 -34.38 25.10 9.62
CA GLY A 263 -34.37 23.64 9.37
C GLY A 263 -33.00 22.97 9.47
N ARG A 264 -31.98 23.50 8.78
CA ARG A 264 -30.65 22.88 8.66
C ARG A 264 -29.83 23.09 9.94
N LYS A 265 -29.33 22.00 10.52
CA LYS A 265 -28.38 21.97 11.65
C LYS A 265 -26.97 22.34 11.15
N PRO A 266 -26.10 22.91 12.00
CA PRO A 266 -24.69 23.12 11.68
C PRO A 266 -23.95 21.79 11.52
N HIS A 267 -22.86 21.80 10.75
CA HIS A 267 -21.90 20.70 10.71
C HIS A 267 -21.09 20.60 12.02
N PHE A 268 -20.35 19.49 12.15
CA PHE A 268 -19.36 19.27 13.21
C PHE A 268 -18.22 20.31 13.19
N ASP A 269 -17.75 20.75 14.35
CA ASP A 269 -16.58 21.62 14.51
C ASP A 269 -15.25 20.89 14.27
N LYS A 270 -15.25 19.56 14.43
CA LYS A 270 -14.10 18.66 14.31
C LYS A 270 -14.56 17.22 14.10
N ILE A 271 -13.97 16.53 13.13
CA ILE A 271 -14.16 15.08 12.89
C ILE A 271 -12.83 14.33 12.89
N LEU A 272 -12.88 13.04 13.23
CA LEU A 272 -11.77 12.10 13.09
C LEU A 272 -11.98 11.21 11.86
N ILE A 273 -10.90 10.95 11.13
CA ILE A 273 -10.88 10.08 9.95
C ILE A 273 -10.17 8.78 10.36
N ALA A 274 -10.93 7.70 10.54
CA ALA A 274 -10.43 6.40 11.01
C ALA A 274 -9.88 5.53 9.86
N ASN A 275 -9.08 6.13 8.96
CA ASN A 275 -8.58 5.52 7.74
C ASN A 275 -7.24 6.18 7.30
N ARG A 276 -6.65 5.72 6.20
CA ARG A 276 -5.36 6.16 5.64
C ARG A 276 -5.42 6.40 4.13
N GLY A 277 -4.30 6.81 3.53
CA GLY A 277 -4.13 6.80 2.07
C GLY A 277 -5.07 7.76 1.33
N GLU A 278 -5.51 7.39 0.13
CA GLU A 278 -6.30 8.28 -0.73
C GLU A 278 -7.64 8.66 -0.10
N ILE A 279 -8.35 7.71 0.52
CA ILE A 279 -9.66 7.96 1.12
C ILE A 279 -9.59 8.92 2.30
N ALA A 280 -8.55 8.82 3.12
CA ALA A 280 -8.34 9.80 4.18
C ALA A 280 -8.08 11.21 3.61
N CYS A 281 -7.29 11.31 2.54
CA CYS A 281 -7.08 12.58 1.83
C CYS A 281 -8.38 13.12 1.20
N ARG A 282 -9.18 12.25 0.55
CA ARG A 282 -10.49 12.54 -0.05
C ARG A 282 -11.46 13.11 0.97
N VAL A 283 -11.53 12.54 2.19
CA VAL A 283 -12.40 13.02 3.27
C VAL A 283 -11.90 14.34 3.86
N ILE A 284 -10.59 14.47 4.11
CA ILE A 284 -9.98 15.71 4.62
C ILE A 284 -10.21 16.88 3.64
N ARG A 285 -10.15 16.64 2.33
CA ARG A 285 -10.44 17.65 1.29
C ARG A 285 -11.86 18.23 1.45
N THR A 286 -12.90 17.40 1.58
CA THR A 286 -14.29 17.88 1.78
C THR A 286 -14.50 18.50 3.15
N ALA A 287 -13.93 17.93 4.21
CA ALA A 287 -14.03 18.53 5.55
C ALA A 287 -13.46 19.97 5.56
N LYS A 288 -12.28 20.19 4.94
CA LYS A 288 -11.67 21.51 4.82
C LYS A 288 -12.42 22.46 3.89
N LYS A 289 -13.04 21.97 2.81
CA LYS A 289 -13.99 22.71 1.95
C LYS A 289 -15.18 23.25 2.76
N LEU A 290 -15.65 22.49 3.75
CA LEU A 290 -16.76 22.86 4.65
C LEU A 290 -16.32 23.63 5.92
N GLY A 291 -15.02 23.87 6.12
CA GLY A 291 -14.48 24.53 7.31
C GLY A 291 -14.40 23.65 8.57
N ILE A 292 -14.63 22.34 8.43
CA ILE A 292 -14.58 21.34 9.50
C ILE A 292 -13.12 20.98 9.79
N ARG A 293 -12.71 20.97 11.07
CA ARG A 293 -11.35 20.55 11.47
C ARG A 293 -11.19 19.04 11.41
N THR A 294 -9.97 18.60 11.08
CA THR A 294 -9.69 17.20 10.72
C THR A 294 -8.63 16.58 11.61
N VAL A 295 -8.95 15.40 12.16
CA VAL A 295 -8.03 14.56 12.94
C VAL A 295 -7.73 13.28 12.16
N ALA A 296 -6.47 13.04 11.84
CA ALA A 296 -6.01 11.77 11.27
C ALA A 296 -5.54 10.80 12.36
N VAL A 297 -5.61 9.50 12.04
CA VAL A 297 -4.88 8.45 12.75
C VAL A 297 -3.85 7.79 11.82
N TYR A 298 -2.73 7.34 12.38
CA TYR A 298 -1.65 6.73 11.60
C TYR A 298 -0.96 5.58 12.34
N SER A 299 -0.41 4.63 11.60
CA SER A 299 0.53 3.64 12.12
C SER A 299 1.97 4.19 12.08
N GLU A 300 2.90 3.55 12.78
CA GLU A 300 4.32 3.96 12.78
C GLU A 300 4.95 4.12 11.38
N VAL A 301 4.51 3.35 10.37
CA VAL A 301 4.98 3.47 8.97
C VAL A 301 4.23 4.51 8.14
N ASP A 302 3.05 4.96 8.61
CA ASP A 302 2.26 6.02 7.98
C ASP A 302 2.63 7.43 8.50
N ALA A 303 3.65 7.57 9.33
CA ALA A 303 4.01 8.84 9.98
C ALA A 303 4.27 10.01 9.00
N ASP A 304 4.92 9.72 7.86
CA ASP A 304 5.19 10.71 6.80
C ASP A 304 4.13 10.72 5.68
N SER A 305 3.00 10.03 5.85
CA SER A 305 1.98 9.87 4.80
C SER A 305 1.22 11.16 4.46
N LEU A 306 0.65 11.21 3.25
CA LEU A 306 -0.05 12.40 2.76
C LEU A 306 -1.27 12.77 3.62
N HIS A 307 -2.00 11.79 4.19
CA HIS A 307 -3.18 12.09 5.01
C HIS A 307 -2.80 12.65 6.39
N VAL A 308 -1.65 12.28 6.95
CA VAL A 308 -1.08 12.90 8.15
C VAL A 308 -0.67 14.35 7.87
N GLN A 309 -0.01 14.61 6.73
CA GLN A 309 0.40 15.95 6.33
C GLN A 309 -0.78 16.88 5.98
N LEU A 310 -1.93 16.32 5.55
CA LEU A 310 -3.12 17.07 5.17
C LEU A 310 -4.07 17.38 6.34
N ALA A 311 -4.04 16.62 7.43
CA ALA A 311 -4.90 16.83 8.59
C ALA A 311 -4.51 18.09 9.39
N ASP A 312 -5.37 18.50 10.33
CA ASP A 312 -5.06 19.61 11.27
C ASP A 312 -4.41 19.08 12.56
N GLU A 313 -4.75 17.85 12.96
CA GLU A 313 -4.14 17.08 14.04
C GLU A 313 -3.95 15.63 13.59
N ALA A 314 -2.94 14.93 14.10
CA ALA A 314 -2.68 13.52 13.77
C ALA A 314 -2.17 12.74 14.98
N TYR A 315 -2.62 11.49 15.15
CA TYR A 315 -2.27 10.65 16.31
C TYR A 315 -1.84 9.23 15.90
N CYS A 316 -0.71 8.76 16.44
CA CYS A 316 -0.24 7.39 16.22
C CYS A 316 -1.09 6.39 17.02
N ILE A 317 -1.60 5.35 16.36
CA ILE A 317 -2.45 4.31 16.95
C ILE A 317 -1.76 2.95 17.15
N GLY A 318 -0.64 2.67 16.47
CA GLY A 318 0.10 1.42 16.67
C GLY A 318 1.15 1.10 15.59
N PRO A 319 1.75 -0.10 15.66
CA PRO A 319 2.75 -0.55 14.69
C PRO A 319 2.15 -0.83 13.31
N ALA A 320 3.01 -1.15 12.35
CA ALA A 320 2.67 -1.25 10.93
C ALA A 320 1.50 -2.19 10.54
N PRO A 321 1.32 -3.40 11.12
CA PRO A 321 0.23 -4.29 10.70
C PRO A 321 -1.15 -3.65 10.90
N SER A 322 -2.03 -3.71 9.89
CA SER A 322 -3.37 -3.10 9.98
C SER A 322 -4.22 -3.69 11.10
N SER A 323 -3.99 -4.96 11.43
CA SER A 323 -4.58 -5.68 12.56
C SER A 323 -4.12 -5.10 13.91
N GLU A 324 -2.87 -4.64 14.03
CA GLU A 324 -2.32 -4.07 15.25
C GLU A 324 -2.43 -2.53 15.34
N SER A 325 -3.02 -1.89 14.33
CA SER A 325 -3.25 -0.44 14.28
C SER A 325 -4.73 -0.12 14.05
N TYR A 326 -5.21 -0.22 12.81
CA TYR A 326 -6.53 0.29 12.37
C TYR A 326 -7.73 -0.59 12.73
N VAL A 327 -7.58 -1.93 12.83
CA VAL A 327 -8.71 -2.86 12.97
C VAL A 327 -8.86 -3.45 14.37
N GLY A 328 -7.74 -3.73 15.04
CA GLY A 328 -7.71 -4.68 16.16
C GLY A 328 -7.44 -6.11 15.69
N SER A 329 -6.83 -6.90 16.56
CA SER A 329 -6.29 -8.23 16.26
C SER A 329 -6.63 -9.20 17.37
N ASN A 330 -7.11 -10.41 17.00
CA ASN A 330 -7.26 -11.53 17.93
C ASN A 330 -5.90 -12.13 18.32
N ILE A 331 -5.02 -11.32 18.93
CA ILE A 331 -3.84 -11.84 19.64
C ILE A 331 -4.36 -12.44 20.95
N ILE A 332 -4.27 -13.77 21.05
CA ILE A 332 -4.72 -14.51 22.22
C ILE A 332 -3.74 -14.23 23.37
N PHE A 333 -4.13 -13.32 24.26
CA PHE A 333 -3.49 -13.19 25.57
C PHE A 333 -3.81 -14.42 26.42
N SER A 334 -2.81 -14.97 27.11
CA SER A 334 -2.88 -16.24 27.85
C SER A 334 -3.72 -16.22 29.14
N ASN A 335 -4.53 -15.17 29.36
CA ASN A 335 -5.37 -15.00 30.54
C ASN A 335 -6.87 -15.01 30.17
N LEU A 336 -7.57 -16.09 30.53
CA LEU A 336 -8.96 -16.36 30.13
C LEU A 336 -9.97 -15.29 30.55
N SER A 337 -9.68 -14.47 31.57
CA SER A 337 -10.57 -13.37 31.99
C SER A 337 -10.64 -12.22 30.99
N ALA A 338 -9.66 -12.06 30.10
CA ALA A 338 -9.61 -11.00 29.09
C ALA A 338 -10.13 -11.47 27.71
N GLN A 339 -10.71 -12.67 27.62
CA GLN A 339 -11.06 -13.29 26.34
C GLN A 339 -12.31 -12.68 25.66
N MET A 340 -13.07 -11.82 26.38
CA MET A 340 -14.05 -10.92 25.76
C MET A 340 -13.42 -9.55 25.38
N ASP A 341 -12.44 -9.07 26.14
CA ASP A 341 -11.84 -7.74 25.98
C ASP A 341 -10.81 -7.66 24.84
N ALA A 342 -10.22 -8.79 24.43
CA ALA A 342 -9.18 -8.82 23.39
C ALA A 342 -9.64 -8.24 22.03
N PHE A 343 -10.95 -8.30 21.73
CA PHE A 343 -11.54 -7.73 20.51
C PHE A 343 -11.63 -6.18 20.56
N GLN A 344 -11.41 -5.57 21.73
CA GLN A 344 -11.76 -4.18 22.04
C GLN A 344 -10.55 -3.22 21.91
N LEU A 345 -9.37 -3.71 22.31
CA LEU A 345 -8.06 -3.02 22.55
C LEU A 345 -7.47 -2.11 21.44
N ARG A 346 -8.18 -1.82 20.36
CA ARG A 346 -7.80 -0.85 19.30
C ARG A 346 -8.95 0.04 18.84
N MET A 347 -10.20 -0.42 18.83
CA MET A 347 -11.36 0.48 18.74
C MET A 347 -11.33 1.48 19.89
N ASP A 348 -10.96 1.01 21.09
CA ASP A 348 -10.74 1.81 22.28
C ASP A 348 -9.70 2.93 22.06
N LYS A 349 -8.63 2.70 21.29
CA LYS A 349 -7.63 3.75 20.97
C LYS A 349 -8.20 4.83 20.05
N ILE A 350 -9.02 4.46 19.07
CA ILE A 350 -9.63 5.45 18.16
C ILE A 350 -10.64 6.31 18.94
N ILE A 351 -11.37 5.71 19.88
CA ILE A 351 -12.25 6.39 20.82
C ILE A 351 -11.45 7.30 21.78
N GLU A 352 -10.34 6.82 22.33
CA GLU A 352 -9.42 7.61 23.16
C GLU A 352 -8.91 8.84 22.40
N VAL A 353 -8.55 8.70 21.12
CA VAL A 353 -8.14 9.83 20.27
C VAL A 353 -9.32 10.77 19.98
N CYS A 354 -10.55 10.28 19.80
CA CYS A 354 -11.74 11.13 19.68
C CYS A 354 -11.92 12.00 20.93
N HIS A 355 -11.89 11.39 22.12
CA HIS A 355 -12.00 12.09 23.40
C HIS A 355 -10.84 13.07 23.65
N ARG A 356 -9.60 12.69 23.31
CA ARG A 356 -8.41 13.54 23.48
C ARG A 356 -8.34 14.72 22.52
N SER A 357 -8.86 14.57 21.30
CA SER A 357 -8.90 15.64 20.29
C SER A 357 -10.18 16.48 20.36
N GLY A 358 -11.26 15.96 20.97
CA GLY A 358 -12.59 16.57 20.94
C GLY A 358 -13.28 16.43 19.58
N ALA A 359 -13.05 15.31 18.88
CA ALA A 359 -13.76 15.00 17.64
C ALA A 359 -15.21 14.56 17.94
N GLN A 360 -16.17 15.20 17.28
CA GLN A 360 -17.61 14.97 17.52
C GLN A 360 -18.17 13.80 16.69
N ALA A 361 -17.46 13.43 15.62
CA ALA A 361 -17.85 12.36 14.71
C ALA A 361 -16.63 11.64 14.11
N VAL A 362 -16.83 10.39 13.70
CA VAL A 362 -15.83 9.54 13.03
C VAL A 362 -16.28 9.20 11.62
N HIS A 363 -15.45 9.54 10.63
CA HIS A 363 -15.61 9.06 9.26
C HIS A 363 -14.71 7.83 9.06
N PRO A 364 -15.28 6.64 8.78
CA PRO A 364 -14.50 5.42 8.68
C PRO A 364 -13.87 5.21 7.28
N GLY A 365 -14.27 5.99 6.27
CA GLY A 365 -13.90 5.74 4.87
C GLY A 365 -14.51 4.42 4.36
N TYR A 366 -13.66 3.56 3.78
CA TYR A 366 -13.99 2.21 3.36
C TYR A 366 -12.97 1.20 3.92
N GLY A 367 -13.39 -0.06 4.10
CA GLY A 367 -12.57 -1.08 4.75
C GLY A 367 -12.31 -0.78 6.23
N PHE A 368 -11.33 -1.47 6.82
CA PHE A 368 -10.98 -1.44 8.24
C PHE A 368 -12.19 -1.60 9.19
N LEU A 369 -12.77 -0.49 9.66
CA LEU A 369 -13.89 -0.44 10.61
C LEU A 369 -15.19 0.08 10.02
N SER A 370 -15.25 0.41 8.71
CA SER A 370 -16.46 0.98 8.08
C SER A 370 -17.67 0.05 8.14
N GLU A 371 -17.45 -1.26 8.16
CA GLU A 371 -18.51 -2.28 8.20
C GLU A 371 -18.45 -3.08 9.52
N ASN A 372 -17.89 -2.47 10.58
CA ASN A 372 -17.83 -3.05 11.92
C ASN A 372 -18.97 -2.52 12.79
N ALA A 373 -20.06 -3.28 12.88
CA ALA A 373 -21.22 -2.94 13.69
C ALA A 373 -20.92 -2.71 15.18
N LYS A 374 -19.92 -3.41 15.75
CA LYS A 374 -19.52 -3.19 17.16
C LYS A 374 -18.90 -1.81 17.34
N PHE A 375 -18.09 -1.36 16.38
CA PHE A 375 -17.46 -0.03 16.40
C PHE A 375 -18.52 1.08 16.35
N ALA A 376 -19.48 0.98 15.43
CA ALA A 376 -20.59 1.92 15.33
C ALA A 376 -21.45 1.96 16.61
N GLN A 377 -21.71 0.81 17.25
CA GLN A 377 -22.39 0.75 18.55
C GLN A 377 -21.56 1.36 19.69
N GLN A 378 -20.24 1.19 19.68
CA GLN A 378 -19.37 1.72 20.73
C GLN A 378 -19.26 3.25 20.63
N LEU A 379 -19.05 3.80 19.43
CA LEU A 379 -19.08 5.25 19.20
C LEU A 379 -20.41 5.89 19.67
N ALA A 380 -21.54 5.26 19.35
CA ALA A 380 -22.85 5.74 19.78
C ALA A 380 -23.05 5.75 21.32
N LYS A 381 -22.44 4.80 22.06
CA LYS A 381 -22.44 4.80 23.53
C LYS A 381 -21.59 5.92 24.12
N GLU A 382 -20.48 6.25 23.45
CA GLU A 382 -19.56 7.34 23.82
C GLU A 382 -20.05 8.73 23.38
N GLY A 383 -21.21 8.81 22.71
CA GLY A 383 -21.79 10.06 22.22
C GLY A 383 -21.13 10.61 20.94
N ILE A 384 -20.30 9.81 20.27
CA ILE A 384 -19.58 10.17 19.05
C ILE A 384 -20.38 9.70 17.83
N VAL A 385 -20.62 10.57 16.85
CA VAL A 385 -21.42 10.21 15.67
C VAL A 385 -20.60 9.36 14.70
N PHE A 386 -21.08 8.17 14.35
CA PHE A 386 -20.54 7.37 13.26
C PHE A 386 -21.07 7.91 11.92
N ILE A 387 -20.17 8.32 11.00
CA ILE A 387 -20.55 8.85 9.68
C ILE A 387 -20.69 7.67 8.70
N GLY A 388 -21.82 6.96 8.83
CA GLY A 388 -22.16 5.76 8.06
C GLY A 388 -23.53 5.21 8.45
N PRO A 389 -23.90 4.01 7.98
CA PRO A 389 -25.17 3.38 8.32
C PRO A 389 -25.25 2.94 9.79
N PRO A 390 -26.48 2.73 10.31
CA PRO A 390 -26.67 2.28 11.68
C PRO A 390 -26.26 0.81 11.81
N ALA A 391 -25.81 0.42 13.00
CA ALA A 391 -25.19 -0.88 13.24
C ALA A 391 -26.09 -2.09 12.95
N ASN A 392 -27.42 -1.94 13.00
CA ASN A 392 -28.36 -2.99 12.60
C ASN A 392 -28.32 -3.26 11.08
N ALA A 393 -28.23 -2.21 10.25
CA ALA A 393 -28.12 -2.38 8.80
C ALA A 393 -26.78 -3.06 8.43
N ILE A 394 -25.69 -2.72 9.13
CA ILE A 394 -24.38 -3.40 8.99
C ILE A 394 -24.49 -4.89 9.35
N ILE A 395 -25.15 -5.24 10.46
CA ILE A 395 -25.34 -6.65 10.86
C ILE A 395 -26.14 -7.41 9.80
N SER A 396 -27.32 -6.90 9.42
CA SER A 396 -28.23 -7.63 8.53
C SER A 396 -27.69 -7.82 7.11
N MET A 397 -26.82 -6.93 6.62
CA MET A 397 -26.15 -7.08 5.33
C MET A 397 -24.86 -7.92 5.40
N GLY A 398 -24.22 -8.03 6.58
CA GLY A 398 -22.99 -8.81 6.77
C GLY A 398 -23.17 -10.34 6.67
N SER A 399 -24.41 -10.85 6.67
CA SER A 399 -24.73 -12.27 6.48
C SER A 399 -25.37 -12.52 5.11
N LYS A 400 -24.81 -13.44 4.32
CA LYS A 400 -25.31 -13.77 2.96
C LYS A 400 -26.67 -14.48 2.94
N SER A 401 -27.07 -15.12 4.04
CA SER A 401 -28.37 -15.78 4.17
C SER A 401 -29.44 -14.83 4.71
N GLU A 402 -29.11 -14.02 5.70
CA GLU A 402 -30.01 -13.00 6.27
C GLU A 402 -30.32 -11.92 5.23
N SER A 403 -29.31 -11.36 4.57
CA SER A 403 -29.46 -10.31 3.57
C SER A 403 -30.38 -10.74 2.42
N LYS A 404 -30.16 -11.92 1.84
CA LYS A 404 -31.04 -12.46 0.79
C LYS A 404 -32.48 -12.72 1.27
N THR A 405 -32.67 -13.09 2.53
CA THR A 405 -34.02 -13.26 3.10
C THR A 405 -34.74 -11.91 3.18
N ILE A 406 -34.04 -10.87 3.66
CA ILE A 406 -34.53 -9.49 3.69
C ILE A 406 -34.84 -8.98 2.27
N MET A 407 -33.92 -9.16 1.33
CA MET A 407 -34.07 -8.70 -0.06
C MET A 407 -35.21 -9.41 -0.80
N SER A 408 -35.35 -10.73 -0.61
CA SER A 408 -36.46 -11.49 -1.19
C SER A 408 -37.81 -11.01 -0.64
N ASN A 409 -37.90 -10.75 0.67
CA ASN A 409 -39.09 -10.18 1.31
C ASN A 409 -39.38 -8.73 0.85
N ALA A 410 -38.34 -7.97 0.49
CA ALA A 410 -38.45 -6.62 -0.08
C ALA A 410 -38.80 -6.61 -1.59
N GLY A 411 -38.99 -7.77 -2.23
CA GLY A 411 -39.28 -7.86 -3.66
C GLY A 411 -38.09 -7.51 -4.56
N VAL A 412 -36.86 -7.61 -4.04
CA VAL A 412 -35.60 -7.45 -4.77
C VAL A 412 -35.18 -8.83 -5.30
N PRO A 413 -34.95 -8.99 -6.61
CA PRO A 413 -34.64 -10.31 -7.18
C PRO A 413 -33.28 -10.80 -6.70
N CYS A 414 -33.23 -11.92 -5.99
CA CYS A 414 -31.99 -12.61 -5.61
C CYS A 414 -31.62 -13.70 -6.63
N VAL A 415 -30.34 -14.06 -6.74
CA VAL A 415 -29.90 -15.19 -7.59
C VAL A 415 -30.64 -16.47 -7.17
N PRO A 416 -31.31 -17.20 -8.09
CA PRO A 416 -32.01 -18.44 -7.75
C PRO A 416 -31.06 -19.45 -7.09
N GLY A 417 -31.44 -19.99 -5.93
CA GLY A 417 -30.56 -20.86 -5.18
C GLY A 417 -31.15 -21.40 -3.88
N TYR A 418 -30.47 -22.38 -3.31
CA TYR A 418 -30.76 -22.94 -1.98
C TYR A 418 -29.85 -22.30 -0.93
N HIS A 419 -30.46 -21.73 0.11
CA HIS A 419 -29.78 -20.97 1.17
C HIS A 419 -30.25 -21.36 2.58
N GLY A 420 -30.89 -22.52 2.72
CA GLY A 420 -31.44 -23.00 3.98
C GLY A 420 -30.44 -23.75 4.86
N SER A 421 -30.89 -24.15 6.04
CA SER A 421 -30.06 -24.78 7.09
C SER A 421 -29.80 -26.28 6.88
N ASN A 422 -30.43 -26.95 5.90
CA ASN A 422 -30.10 -28.34 5.61
C ASN A 422 -28.83 -28.41 4.75
N GLN A 423 -27.76 -28.96 5.33
CA GLN A 423 -26.45 -29.09 4.71
C GLN A 423 -26.12 -30.53 4.27
N ASP A 424 -27.12 -31.42 4.24
CA ASP A 424 -26.96 -32.78 3.75
C ASP A 424 -26.49 -32.78 2.27
N PRO A 425 -25.40 -33.49 1.90
CA PRO A 425 -24.86 -33.47 0.55
C PRO A 425 -25.82 -33.95 -0.55
N GLN A 426 -26.68 -34.93 -0.25
CA GLN A 426 -27.63 -35.47 -1.22
C GLN A 426 -28.80 -34.50 -1.44
N TYR A 427 -29.27 -33.86 -0.36
CA TYR A 427 -30.27 -32.80 -0.46
C TYR A 427 -29.73 -31.56 -1.21
N LEU A 428 -28.50 -31.13 -0.93
CA LEU A 428 -27.84 -30.05 -1.67
C LEU A 428 -27.67 -30.38 -3.17
N PHE A 429 -27.45 -31.65 -3.51
CA PHE A 429 -27.40 -32.13 -4.89
C PHE A 429 -28.78 -32.12 -5.57
N GLU A 430 -29.85 -32.50 -4.86
CA GLU A 430 -31.23 -32.41 -5.36
C GLU A 430 -31.65 -30.96 -5.60
N GLU A 431 -31.28 -30.03 -4.71
CA GLU A 431 -31.49 -28.59 -4.95
C GLU A 431 -30.68 -28.08 -6.14
N ALA A 432 -29.42 -28.51 -6.31
CA ALA A 432 -28.63 -28.21 -7.50
C ALA A 432 -29.27 -28.72 -8.81
N GLN A 433 -29.91 -29.89 -8.78
CA GLN A 433 -30.69 -30.40 -9.92
C GLN A 433 -31.95 -29.56 -10.20
N LYS A 434 -32.65 -29.08 -9.17
CA LYS A 434 -33.84 -28.21 -9.31
C LYS A 434 -33.48 -26.82 -9.86
N ILE A 435 -32.32 -26.28 -9.45
CA ILE A 435 -31.76 -25.02 -9.97
C ILE A 435 -31.28 -25.17 -11.42
N GLY A 436 -30.73 -26.34 -11.76
CA GLY A 436 -30.22 -26.68 -13.09
C GLY A 436 -28.79 -26.19 -13.32
N PHE A 437 -27.92 -27.10 -13.74
CA PHE A 437 -26.50 -26.85 -14.00
C PHE A 437 -26.30 -25.85 -15.18
N PRO A 438 -25.19 -25.08 -15.23
CA PRO A 438 -24.17 -24.95 -14.18
C PRO A 438 -24.70 -24.26 -12.92
N VAL A 439 -24.16 -24.65 -11.76
CA VAL A 439 -24.44 -24.07 -10.43
C VAL A 439 -23.15 -23.60 -9.76
N LEU A 440 -23.27 -22.78 -8.73
CA LEU A 440 -22.17 -22.19 -7.97
C LEU A 440 -22.36 -22.50 -6.48
N ILE A 441 -21.48 -23.33 -5.93
CA ILE A 441 -21.38 -23.55 -4.48
C ILE A 441 -20.58 -22.40 -3.89
N LYS A 442 -21.04 -21.80 -2.78
CA LYS A 442 -20.33 -20.75 -2.04
C LYS A 442 -20.38 -21.01 -0.54
N ALA A 443 -19.31 -20.68 0.18
CA ALA A 443 -19.34 -20.51 1.64
C ALA A 443 -20.36 -19.43 2.06
N VAL A 444 -21.13 -19.67 3.12
CA VAL A 444 -22.04 -18.67 3.72
C VAL A 444 -21.23 -17.51 4.30
N HIS A 445 -20.16 -17.83 5.04
CA HIS A 445 -19.23 -16.86 5.61
C HIS A 445 -18.05 -16.57 4.66
N GLY A 446 -17.41 -15.40 4.84
CA GLY A 446 -16.21 -15.00 4.09
C GLY A 446 -16.46 -14.39 2.71
N GLY A 447 -15.44 -13.76 2.14
CA GLY A 447 -15.50 -13.06 0.85
C GLY A 447 -14.24 -13.27 -0.01
N GLY A 448 -14.21 -12.66 -1.19
CA GLY A 448 -13.05 -12.72 -2.10
C GLY A 448 -12.81 -14.09 -2.74
N GLY A 449 -13.86 -14.77 -3.20
CA GLY A 449 -13.77 -16.03 -3.97
C GLY A 449 -13.45 -17.30 -3.16
N LYS A 450 -12.96 -17.17 -1.93
CA LYS A 450 -12.59 -18.31 -1.07
C LYS A 450 -13.81 -19.16 -0.71
N GLY A 451 -13.66 -20.48 -0.82
CA GLY A 451 -14.73 -21.45 -0.59
C GLY A 451 -15.82 -21.46 -1.67
N MET A 452 -15.53 -21.00 -2.89
CA MET A 452 -16.45 -21.02 -4.03
C MET A 452 -16.04 -22.06 -5.08
N ARG A 453 -17.01 -22.75 -5.69
CA ARG A 453 -16.81 -23.73 -6.77
C ARG A 453 -17.92 -23.66 -7.82
N THR A 454 -17.55 -23.39 -9.07
CA THR A 454 -18.47 -23.54 -10.21
C THR A 454 -18.56 -25.01 -10.60
N VAL A 455 -19.77 -25.53 -10.70
CA VAL A 455 -20.07 -26.93 -10.98
C VAL A 455 -20.87 -27.00 -12.27
N HIS A 456 -20.24 -27.48 -13.35
CA HIS A 456 -20.84 -27.52 -14.69
C HIS A 456 -21.68 -28.79 -14.97
N SER A 457 -21.50 -29.86 -14.20
CA SER A 457 -22.26 -31.11 -14.38
C SER A 457 -22.52 -31.83 -13.06
N PRO A 458 -23.55 -32.70 -12.98
CA PRO A 458 -23.85 -33.46 -11.77
C PRO A 458 -22.70 -34.32 -11.26
N ALA A 459 -21.85 -34.84 -12.15
CA ALA A 459 -20.81 -35.82 -11.82
C ALA A 459 -19.72 -35.27 -10.88
N ILE A 460 -19.42 -33.96 -10.96
CA ILE A 460 -18.37 -33.29 -10.17
C ILE A 460 -18.92 -32.57 -8.92
N PHE A 461 -20.22 -32.69 -8.63
CA PHE A 461 -20.86 -31.93 -7.55
C PHE A 461 -20.32 -32.27 -6.17
N PHE A 462 -20.26 -33.57 -5.82
CA PHE A 462 -19.85 -33.98 -4.46
C PHE A 462 -18.38 -33.65 -4.15
N GLU A 463 -17.48 -33.82 -5.11
CA GLU A 463 -16.07 -33.40 -5.00
C GLU A 463 -15.96 -31.86 -4.83
N SER A 464 -16.72 -31.10 -5.62
CA SER A 464 -16.78 -29.64 -5.51
C SER A 464 -17.34 -29.19 -4.16
N LEU A 465 -18.38 -29.85 -3.65
CA LEU A 465 -18.99 -29.58 -2.36
C LEU A 465 -18.01 -29.82 -1.22
N GLU A 466 -17.38 -30.98 -1.16
CA GLU A 466 -16.40 -31.29 -0.10
C GLU A 466 -15.20 -30.34 -0.17
N SER A 467 -14.74 -30.00 -1.38
CA SER A 467 -13.67 -29.02 -1.61
C SER A 467 -14.03 -27.62 -1.11
N ALA A 468 -15.27 -27.16 -1.34
CA ALA A 468 -15.77 -25.88 -0.83
C ALA A 468 -15.94 -25.87 0.69
N GLN A 469 -16.55 -26.91 1.27
CA GLN A 469 -16.76 -27.05 2.71
C GLN A 469 -15.42 -27.11 3.47
N ARG A 470 -14.44 -27.87 2.96
CA ARG A 470 -13.10 -28.00 3.55
C ARG A 470 -12.32 -26.68 3.53
N GLU A 471 -12.45 -25.91 2.45
CA GLU A 471 -11.84 -24.57 2.35
C GLU A 471 -12.55 -23.56 3.27
N SER A 472 -13.88 -23.57 3.33
CA SER A 472 -14.68 -22.73 4.22
C SER A 472 -14.34 -22.99 5.69
N LEU A 473 -14.29 -24.26 6.10
CA LEU A 473 -13.95 -24.65 7.46
C LEU A 473 -12.53 -24.20 7.85
N LYS A 474 -11.56 -24.32 6.93
CA LYS A 474 -10.19 -23.85 7.12
C LYS A 474 -10.08 -22.31 7.16
N GLY A 475 -10.86 -21.60 6.36
CA GLY A 475 -10.78 -20.15 6.23
C GLY A 475 -11.58 -19.37 7.27
N PHE A 476 -12.73 -19.89 7.70
CA PHE A 476 -13.75 -19.17 8.47
C PHE A 476 -14.26 -19.92 9.70
N GLY A 477 -13.83 -21.16 9.93
CA GLY A 477 -14.28 -21.99 11.06
C GLY A 477 -15.68 -22.59 10.90
N ASP A 478 -16.32 -22.39 9.75
CA ASP A 478 -17.67 -22.87 9.42
C ASP A 478 -17.65 -23.58 8.06
N ALA A 479 -18.31 -24.74 7.98
CA ALA A 479 -18.45 -25.54 6.76
C ALA A 479 -19.75 -25.24 5.99
N THR A 480 -20.63 -24.38 6.50
CA THR A 480 -21.94 -24.10 5.89
C THR A 480 -21.80 -23.43 4.52
N VAL A 481 -22.43 -24.02 3.52
CA VAL A 481 -22.46 -23.54 2.13
C VAL A 481 -23.88 -23.23 1.66
N LEU A 482 -23.96 -22.49 0.55
CA LEU A 482 -25.17 -22.25 -0.22
C LEU A 482 -24.92 -22.62 -1.69
N VAL A 483 -26.00 -22.95 -2.41
CA VAL A 483 -25.94 -23.33 -3.83
C VAL A 483 -26.74 -22.31 -4.63
N GLU A 484 -26.14 -21.71 -5.65
CA GLU A 484 -26.77 -20.73 -6.55
C GLU A 484 -26.76 -21.19 -8.00
N LYS A 485 -27.63 -20.61 -8.83
CA LYS A 485 -27.50 -20.68 -10.28
C LYS A 485 -26.20 -19.96 -10.71
N TYR A 486 -25.35 -20.63 -11.47
CA TYR A 486 -24.22 -19.96 -12.10
C TYR A 486 -24.72 -19.15 -13.32
N ILE A 487 -24.31 -17.89 -13.39
CA ILE A 487 -24.57 -16.99 -14.52
C ILE A 487 -23.29 -17.00 -15.37
N GLU A 488 -23.40 -17.36 -16.65
CA GLU A 488 -22.23 -17.63 -17.50
C GLU A 488 -21.61 -16.36 -18.09
N ARG A 489 -22.43 -15.34 -18.40
CA ARG A 489 -21.98 -14.05 -18.93
C ARG A 489 -22.38 -12.86 -18.04
N PRO A 490 -21.95 -12.85 -16.76
CA PRO A 490 -22.35 -11.83 -15.81
C PRO A 490 -21.61 -10.51 -16.04
N ARG A 491 -22.32 -9.40 -15.87
CA ARG A 491 -21.75 -8.08 -15.58
C ARG A 491 -22.03 -7.76 -14.12
N HIS A 492 -21.00 -7.32 -13.39
CA HIS A 492 -21.23 -6.61 -12.15
C HIS A 492 -21.77 -5.21 -12.50
N VAL A 493 -22.91 -4.84 -11.93
CA VAL A 493 -23.52 -3.50 -12.02
C VAL A 493 -23.94 -3.10 -10.61
N GLU A 494 -23.44 -1.99 -10.11
CA GLU A 494 -23.78 -1.47 -8.79
C GLU A 494 -24.64 -0.20 -8.85
N VAL A 495 -25.40 0.05 -7.79
CA VAL A 495 -26.16 1.29 -7.59
C VAL A 495 -25.75 1.91 -6.26
N GLN A 496 -25.00 3.01 -6.34
CA GLN A 496 -24.82 3.91 -5.20
C GLN A 496 -26.19 4.44 -4.78
N VAL A 497 -26.55 4.17 -3.53
CA VAL A 497 -27.72 4.74 -2.84
C VAL A 497 -27.28 5.71 -1.75
N PHE A 498 -28.14 6.69 -1.48
CA PHE A 498 -27.99 7.60 -0.35
C PHE A 498 -29.30 7.68 0.43
N SER A 499 -29.25 7.48 1.74
CA SER A 499 -30.44 7.57 2.62
C SER A 499 -30.23 8.57 3.75
N ASP A 500 -31.27 9.33 4.13
CA ASP A 500 -31.23 10.21 5.30
C ASP A 500 -31.95 9.64 6.55
N GLN A 501 -31.80 10.31 7.69
CA GLN A 501 -32.45 9.93 8.95
C GLN A 501 -33.99 10.12 8.94
N MET A 502 -34.57 10.56 7.82
CA MET A 502 -36.01 10.74 7.62
C MET A 502 -36.61 9.69 6.67
N GLY A 503 -35.79 8.79 6.11
CA GLY A 503 -36.22 7.70 5.24
C GLY A 503 -36.29 8.05 3.74
N ASN A 504 -35.75 9.19 3.32
CA ASN A 504 -35.61 9.50 1.89
C ASN A 504 -34.41 8.72 1.32
N THR A 505 -34.56 8.07 0.17
CA THR A 505 -33.48 7.30 -0.49
C THR A 505 -33.35 7.64 -1.99
N ALA A 506 -32.12 7.87 -2.47
CA ALA A 506 -31.80 8.31 -3.83
C ALA A 506 -30.75 7.40 -4.54
N PRO A 507 -31.05 6.78 -5.69
CA PRO A 507 -30.13 5.91 -6.45
C PRO A 507 -29.40 6.58 -7.65
N ALA A 508 -28.16 6.15 -7.92
CA ALA A 508 -27.33 6.60 -9.04
C ALA A 508 -27.61 5.91 -10.40
N PRO A 509 -27.23 6.52 -11.56
CA PRO A 509 -27.61 6.04 -12.89
C PRO A 509 -26.54 5.19 -13.63
N GLY A 510 -26.97 4.23 -14.48
CA GLY A 510 -26.03 3.43 -15.29
C GLY A 510 -26.55 2.59 -16.48
N LEU A 511 -27.87 2.36 -16.65
CA LEU A 511 -28.42 1.47 -17.71
C LEU A 511 -29.40 2.20 -18.67
N SER A 512 -30.08 1.50 -19.57
CA SER A 512 -31.19 2.07 -20.38
C SER A 512 -32.29 2.64 -19.46
N PRO A 513 -33.08 3.65 -19.87
CA PRO A 513 -33.93 4.41 -18.94
C PRO A 513 -34.90 3.56 -18.13
N GLU A 514 -35.55 2.58 -18.76
CA GLU A 514 -36.52 1.68 -18.14
C GLU A 514 -35.86 0.68 -17.17
N LEU A 515 -34.83 -0.05 -17.63
CA LEU A 515 -34.07 -1.01 -16.82
C LEU A 515 -33.35 -0.32 -15.65
N ARG A 516 -32.88 0.91 -15.87
CA ARG A 516 -32.32 1.77 -14.82
C ARG A 516 -33.37 2.13 -13.79
N ALA A 517 -34.58 2.54 -14.20
CA ALA A 517 -35.65 2.88 -13.27
C ALA A 517 -36.06 1.70 -12.38
N ASP A 518 -36.14 0.48 -12.92
CA ASP A 518 -36.38 -0.73 -12.12
C ASP A 518 -35.20 -1.04 -11.18
N LEU A 519 -33.96 -1.10 -11.70
CA LEU A 519 -32.77 -1.34 -10.87
C LEU A 519 -32.63 -0.31 -9.73
N SER A 520 -32.87 0.97 -10.03
CA SER A 520 -32.93 2.08 -9.08
C SER A 520 -34.03 1.87 -8.03
N ALA A 521 -35.24 1.47 -8.43
CA ALA A 521 -36.32 1.15 -7.51
C ALA A 521 -36.01 -0.07 -6.62
N LYS A 522 -35.32 -1.09 -7.14
CA LYS A 522 -34.86 -2.25 -6.35
C LYS A 522 -33.75 -1.88 -5.36
N ALA A 523 -32.82 -1.01 -5.74
CA ALA A 523 -31.79 -0.50 -4.84
C ALA A 523 -32.38 0.35 -3.70
N VAL A 524 -33.40 1.18 -4.01
CA VAL A 524 -34.18 1.91 -2.99
C VAL A 524 -34.94 0.96 -2.08
N ALA A 525 -35.61 -0.07 -2.62
CA ALA A 525 -36.30 -1.08 -1.82
C ALA A 525 -35.34 -1.83 -0.88
N ALA A 526 -34.14 -2.18 -1.35
CA ALA A 526 -33.08 -2.80 -0.56
C ALA A 526 -32.65 -1.94 0.63
N ALA A 527 -32.31 -0.67 0.38
CA ALA A 527 -31.89 0.27 1.42
C ALA A 527 -33.02 0.55 2.45
N ASN A 528 -34.26 0.70 1.97
CA ASN A 528 -35.42 0.92 2.83
C ASN A 528 -35.72 -0.31 3.72
N ALA A 529 -35.54 -1.53 3.20
CA ALA A 529 -35.78 -2.77 3.95
C ALA A 529 -34.87 -2.95 5.18
N VAL A 530 -33.68 -2.33 5.19
CA VAL A 530 -32.74 -2.35 6.32
C VAL A 530 -32.75 -1.07 7.15
N ASN A 531 -33.58 -0.07 6.80
CA ASN A 531 -33.56 1.28 7.36
C ASN A 531 -32.16 1.92 7.25
N TYR A 532 -31.61 1.92 6.03
CA TYR A 532 -30.27 2.42 5.74
C TYR A 532 -30.12 3.93 5.98
N VAL A 533 -28.89 4.39 6.28
CA VAL A 533 -28.55 5.82 6.46
C VAL A 533 -27.15 6.10 5.89
N GLY A 534 -26.94 7.27 5.31
CA GLY A 534 -25.68 7.67 4.68
C GLY A 534 -25.50 7.09 3.27
N ALA A 535 -24.24 7.04 2.82
CA ALA A 535 -23.86 6.41 1.56
C ALA A 535 -23.77 4.89 1.70
N GLY A 536 -24.29 4.15 0.74
CA GLY A 536 -24.19 2.70 0.63
C GLY A 536 -24.35 2.26 -0.83
N THR A 537 -23.95 1.04 -1.16
CA THR A 537 -24.03 0.58 -2.56
C THR A 537 -24.62 -0.82 -2.65
N VAL A 538 -25.64 -0.97 -3.48
CA VAL A 538 -26.31 -2.25 -3.75
C VAL A 538 -25.69 -2.87 -4.99
N GLU A 539 -25.09 -4.05 -4.84
CA GLU A 539 -24.39 -4.76 -5.91
C GLU A 539 -25.31 -5.77 -6.58
N PHE A 540 -25.37 -5.74 -7.91
CA PHE A 540 -26.17 -6.65 -8.73
C PHE A 540 -25.32 -7.37 -9.78
N ILE A 541 -25.60 -8.65 -10.00
CA ILE A 541 -25.16 -9.38 -11.18
C ILE A 541 -26.23 -9.22 -12.25
N PHE A 542 -25.89 -8.55 -13.36
CA PHE A 542 -26.68 -8.50 -14.58
C PHE A 542 -26.25 -9.63 -15.52
N ASP A 543 -27.19 -10.49 -15.91
CA ASP A 543 -26.99 -11.52 -16.92
C ASP A 543 -27.16 -10.94 -18.32
N ASN A 544 -26.07 -10.91 -19.10
CA ASN A 544 -26.09 -10.41 -20.47
C ASN A 544 -27.02 -11.20 -21.41
N ASP A 545 -27.27 -12.48 -21.14
CA ASP A 545 -28.00 -13.36 -22.06
C ASP A 545 -29.51 -13.36 -21.81
N THR A 546 -29.97 -13.25 -20.56
CA THR A 546 -31.41 -13.06 -20.24
C THR A 546 -31.83 -11.62 -19.95
N SER A 547 -30.88 -10.67 -19.88
CA SER A 547 -31.10 -9.27 -19.49
C SER A 547 -31.77 -9.08 -18.12
N LYS A 548 -31.61 -10.04 -17.22
CA LYS A 548 -32.10 -9.99 -15.83
C LYS A 548 -30.97 -9.56 -14.89
N PHE A 549 -31.33 -8.89 -13.80
CA PHE A 549 -30.41 -8.56 -12.72
C PHE A 549 -30.80 -9.26 -11.42
N TYR A 550 -29.80 -9.55 -10.61
CA TYR A 550 -29.92 -10.30 -9.36
C TYR A 550 -29.04 -9.67 -8.28
N PHE A 551 -29.61 -9.42 -7.10
CA PHE A 551 -28.88 -8.94 -5.92
C PHE A 551 -27.75 -9.91 -5.55
N MET A 552 -26.55 -9.35 -5.37
CA MET A 552 -25.37 -10.07 -4.89
C MET A 552 -25.14 -9.79 -3.41
N GLU A 553 -24.88 -8.53 -3.06
CA GLU A 553 -24.69 -8.03 -1.70
C GLU A 553 -24.94 -6.50 -1.61
N MET A 554 -24.85 -5.93 -0.40
CA MET A 554 -24.95 -4.48 -0.18
C MET A 554 -23.78 -4.03 0.68
N ASN A 555 -22.90 -3.21 0.11
CA ASN A 555 -21.77 -2.63 0.84
C ASN A 555 -22.27 -1.48 1.71
N THR A 556 -22.01 -1.58 3.01
CA THR A 556 -22.56 -0.74 4.07
C THR A 556 -21.67 0.47 4.36
N ARG A 557 -21.20 1.11 3.29
CA ARG A 557 -20.16 2.15 3.29
C ARG A 557 -20.15 2.93 1.98
N LEU A 558 -19.36 4.01 1.93
CA LEU A 558 -18.95 4.62 0.67
C LEU A 558 -18.11 3.61 -0.14
N GLN A 559 -18.36 3.50 -1.45
CA GLN A 559 -17.54 2.69 -2.36
C GLN A 559 -16.20 3.37 -2.69
N VAL A 560 -15.25 2.61 -3.23
CA VAL A 560 -13.95 3.16 -3.65
C VAL A 560 -14.12 4.00 -4.92
N GLU A 561 -14.92 3.47 -5.85
CA GLU A 561 -15.32 4.00 -7.17
C GLU A 561 -16.32 5.16 -7.12
N HIS A 562 -16.76 5.61 -5.94
CA HIS A 562 -17.70 6.73 -5.79
C HIS A 562 -17.39 8.00 -6.63
N PRO A 563 -16.12 8.35 -6.97
CA PRO A 563 -15.85 9.49 -7.83
C PRO A 563 -16.50 9.40 -9.22
N VAL A 564 -16.74 8.22 -9.81
CA VAL A 564 -17.42 8.17 -11.12
C VAL A 564 -18.87 8.66 -11.02
N THR A 565 -19.54 8.38 -9.91
CA THR A 565 -20.87 8.91 -9.58
C THR A 565 -20.82 10.41 -9.33
N GLU A 566 -19.82 10.91 -8.60
CA GLU A 566 -19.63 12.34 -8.38
C GLU A 566 -19.45 13.11 -9.70
N MET A 567 -18.63 12.61 -10.62
CA MET A 567 -18.33 13.29 -11.88
C MET A 567 -19.56 13.43 -12.80
N ILE A 568 -20.46 12.44 -12.83
CA ILE A 568 -21.67 12.48 -13.67
C ILE A 568 -22.88 13.18 -13.01
N THR A 569 -22.85 13.39 -11.69
CA THR A 569 -23.91 14.07 -10.92
C THR A 569 -23.54 15.47 -10.43
N GLY A 570 -22.26 15.84 -10.42
CA GLY A 570 -21.77 17.11 -9.89
C GLY A 570 -21.87 17.22 -8.36
N LEU A 571 -22.08 16.10 -7.66
CA LEU A 571 -22.26 16.02 -6.21
C LEU A 571 -20.96 15.63 -5.49
N ASP A 572 -20.83 16.04 -4.23
CA ASP A 572 -19.80 15.58 -3.30
C ASP A 572 -20.46 14.64 -2.28
N LEU A 573 -20.24 13.33 -2.44
CA LEU A 573 -20.92 12.31 -1.63
C LEU A 573 -20.43 12.31 -0.18
N VAL A 574 -19.19 12.74 0.07
CA VAL A 574 -18.66 12.94 1.43
C VAL A 574 -19.32 14.15 2.10
N GLU A 575 -19.64 15.21 1.35
CA GLU A 575 -20.41 16.36 1.87
C GLU A 575 -21.81 15.91 2.28
N TRP A 576 -22.48 15.11 1.46
CA TRP A 576 -23.78 14.52 1.79
C TRP A 576 -23.71 13.57 3.01
N GLN A 577 -22.59 12.84 3.20
CA GLN A 577 -22.41 12.03 4.41
C GLN A 577 -22.31 12.90 5.66
N LEU A 578 -21.68 14.07 5.56
CA LEU A 578 -21.55 15.03 6.66
C LEU A 578 -22.86 15.80 6.95
N GLU A 579 -23.71 16.04 5.95
CA GLU A 579 -25.09 16.53 6.14
C GLU A 579 -25.94 15.50 6.90
N VAL A 580 -26.00 14.26 6.40
CA VAL A 580 -26.87 13.22 6.97
C VAL A 580 -26.39 12.80 8.36
N ALA A 581 -25.08 12.76 8.62
CA ALA A 581 -24.55 12.49 9.95
C ALA A 581 -24.83 13.63 10.95
N ALA A 582 -24.82 14.90 10.52
CA ALA A 582 -25.34 16.00 11.33
C ALA A 582 -26.88 15.90 11.55
N GLY A 583 -27.56 15.02 10.81
CA GLY A 583 -29.00 14.80 10.88
C GLY A 583 -29.80 15.84 10.12
N ASN A 584 -29.26 16.33 9.00
CA ASN A 584 -30.01 17.06 7.97
C ASN A 584 -30.64 16.07 6.97
N ALA A 585 -31.66 16.54 6.24
CA ALA A 585 -32.27 15.78 5.15
C ALA A 585 -31.40 15.83 3.88
N LEU A 586 -31.66 14.94 2.90
CA LEU A 586 -30.97 14.98 1.60
C LEU A 586 -31.11 16.36 0.92
N PRO A 587 -30.01 16.96 0.40
CA PRO A 587 -30.06 18.30 -0.21
C PRO A 587 -30.90 18.39 -1.50
N LEU A 588 -31.11 17.28 -2.21
CA LEU A 588 -31.90 17.20 -3.45
C LEU A 588 -32.79 15.95 -3.45
N PRO A 589 -34.04 16.02 -3.96
CA PRO A 589 -34.82 14.84 -4.32
C PRO A 589 -34.29 14.19 -5.62
N GLN A 590 -34.59 12.90 -5.81
CA GLN A 590 -34.11 12.10 -6.94
C GLN A 590 -34.30 12.76 -8.32
N SER A 591 -35.47 13.38 -8.56
CA SER A 591 -35.81 14.03 -9.83
C SER A 591 -35.02 15.31 -10.14
N LEU A 592 -34.25 15.83 -9.18
CA LEU A 592 -33.34 16.98 -9.35
C LEU A 592 -31.86 16.60 -9.30
N ILE A 593 -31.52 15.31 -9.12
CA ILE A 593 -30.15 14.83 -9.31
C ILE A 593 -29.89 14.80 -10.83
N PRO A 594 -28.91 15.56 -11.34
CA PRO A 594 -28.63 15.61 -12.77
C PRO A 594 -27.83 14.36 -13.19
N LEU A 595 -27.92 14.02 -14.47
CA LEU A 595 -27.00 13.09 -15.12
C LEU A 595 -26.44 13.73 -16.38
N VAL A 596 -25.13 14.02 -16.36
CA VAL A 596 -24.46 14.74 -17.44
C VAL A 596 -23.17 14.02 -17.81
N GLY A 597 -23.08 13.55 -19.06
CA GLY A 597 -21.89 12.91 -19.62
C GLY A 597 -21.63 11.46 -19.19
N HIS A 598 -20.38 11.03 -19.35
CA HIS A 598 -19.88 9.72 -18.95
C HIS A 598 -18.53 9.84 -18.23
N ALA A 599 -18.27 8.96 -17.26
CA ALA A 599 -17.03 8.93 -16.50
C ALA A 599 -16.41 7.53 -16.45
N PHE A 600 -15.09 7.47 -16.27
CA PHE A 600 -14.34 6.26 -15.97
C PHE A 600 -13.40 6.49 -14.78
N GLU A 601 -13.18 5.47 -13.97
CA GLU A 601 -12.09 5.37 -13.00
C GLU A 601 -11.12 4.26 -13.43
N ALA A 602 -9.82 4.48 -13.20
CA ALA A 602 -8.78 3.47 -13.24
C ALA A 602 -7.98 3.50 -11.93
N ARG A 603 -7.90 2.37 -11.23
CA ARG A 603 -7.12 2.23 -9.98
C ARG A 603 -5.67 1.91 -10.30
N ILE A 604 -4.79 2.84 -9.97
CA ILE A 604 -3.36 2.72 -10.21
C ILE A 604 -2.75 1.94 -9.05
N TYR A 605 -2.48 0.65 -9.25
CA TYR A 605 -1.93 -0.25 -8.25
C TYR A 605 -0.41 -0.44 -8.45
N ALA A 606 0.32 -0.59 -7.33
CA ALA A 606 1.67 -1.14 -7.32
C ALA A 606 1.59 -2.67 -7.40
N GLU A 607 1.49 -3.19 -8.61
CA GLU A 607 1.35 -4.61 -8.93
C GLU A 607 2.02 -4.90 -10.29
N ASN A 608 2.35 -6.17 -10.55
CA ASN A 608 2.91 -6.63 -11.81
C ASN A 608 1.88 -7.49 -12.60
N PRO A 609 1.12 -6.91 -13.55
CA PRO A 609 0.11 -7.64 -14.30
C PRO A 609 0.63 -8.82 -15.13
N ARG A 610 1.93 -8.84 -15.47
CA ARG A 610 2.57 -9.93 -16.23
C ARG A 610 3.05 -11.08 -15.33
N ASN A 611 3.01 -10.90 -14.01
CA ASN A 611 3.35 -11.88 -13.00
C ASN A 611 2.12 -12.11 -12.11
N ASP A 612 1.01 -12.54 -12.73
CA ASP A 612 -0.30 -12.82 -12.11
C ASP A 612 -0.85 -11.71 -11.17
N PHE A 613 -0.61 -10.44 -11.52
CA PHE A 613 -0.97 -9.27 -10.71
C PHE A 613 -0.37 -9.31 -9.29
N LEU A 614 0.78 -9.97 -9.11
CA LEU A 614 1.48 -9.99 -7.82
C LEU A 614 1.81 -8.55 -7.37
N PRO A 615 1.44 -8.16 -6.14
CA PRO A 615 1.73 -6.83 -5.60
C PRO A 615 3.23 -6.54 -5.49
N ASP A 616 3.58 -5.27 -5.65
CA ASP A 616 4.94 -4.75 -5.52
C ASP A 616 4.99 -3.70 -4.39
N SER A 617 6.13 -3.61 -3.71
CA SER A 617 6.34 -2.66 -2.62
C SER A 617 7.77 -2.13 -2.66
N GLY A 618 7.88 -0.81 -2.75
CA GLY A 618 9.15 -0.13 -2.97
C GLY A 618 8.97 1.37 -2.86
N ARG A 619 10.05 2.12 -3.10
CA ARG A 619 10.02 3.57 -3.07
C ARG A 619 9.62 4.13 -4.43
N LEU A 620 8.71 5.09 -4.46
CA LEU A 620 8.33 5.82 -5.68
C LEU A 620 9.45 6.76 -6.13
N LEU A 621 10.45 6.23 -6.84
CA LEU A 621 11.64 6.96 -7.30
C LEU A 621 11.27 8.10 -8.28
N TYR A 622 10.30 7.85 -9.15
CA TYR A 622 9.69 8.87 -10.01
C TYR A 622 8.18 8.68 -10.10
N LEU A 623 7.43 9.78 -10.00
CA LEU A 623 5.99 9.83 -10.20
C LEU A 623 5.63 11.10 -10.97
N SER A 624 5.18 10.93 -12.21
CA SER A 624 4.46 11.95 -12.96
C SER A 624 3.01 11.52 -13.11
N THR A 625 2.09 12.47 -12.97
CA THR A 625 0.65 12.27 -13.18
C THR A 625 0.18 13.21 -14.29
N PRO A 626 -0.95 12.93 -14.96
CA PRO A 626 -1.67 13.95 -15.72
C PRO A 626 -2.05 15.12 -14.79
N GLU A 627 -2.22 16.31 -15.36
CA GLU A 627 -2.62 17.51 -14.62
C GLU A 627 -4.12 17.45 -14.27
N PRO A 628 -4.53 17.44 -12.99
CA PRO A 628 -5.93 17.39 -12.62
C PRO A 628 -6.63 18.72 -12.94
N THR A 629 -7.72 18.68 -13.69
CA THR A 629 -8.51 19.87 -14.03
C THR A 629 -9.30 20.41 -12.85
N HIS A 630 -9.61 19.57 -11.86
CA HIS A 630 -10.29 19.96 -10.61
C HIS A 630 -10.10 18.91 -9.50
N THR A 631 -10.34 19.31 -8.24
CA THR A 631 -10.29 18.41 -7.07
C THR A 631 -11.64 17.77 -6.74
N PHE A 632 -12.75 18.47 -7.04
CA PHE A 632 -14.11 17.99 -6.85
C PHE A 632 -14.85 18.08 -8.19
N ALA A 633 -15.86 17.24 -8.41
CA ALA A 633 -16.70 17.32 -9.59
C ALA A 633 -17.31 18.72 -9.77
N ALA A 634 -17.49 19.14 -11.02
CA ALA A 634 -18.11 20.42 -11.33
C ALA A 634 -19.62 20.37 -11.04
N ALA A 635 -20.14 21.34 -10.29
CA ALA A 635 -21.57 21.43 -10.03
C ALA A 635 -22.32 21.81 -11.32
N PHE A 636 -23.29 20.98 -11.71
CA PHE A 636 -24.17 21.26 -12.84
C PHE A 636 -25.31 22.22 -12.45
N PRO A 637 -25.81 23.06 -13.38
CA PRO A 637 -27.01 23.85 -13.12
C PRO A 637 -28.22 22.94 -12.90
N SER A 638 -29.08 23.29 -11.94
CA SER A 638 -30.29 22.52 -11.65
C SER A 638 -31.25 22.50 -12.86
N ILE A 639 -31.38 21.35 -13.50
CA ILE A 639 -32.28 21.16 -14.65
C ILE A 639 -33.72 21.19 -14.14
N VAL A 640 -34.54 22.09 -14.69
CA VAL A 640 -35.98 22.11 -14.43
C VAL A 640 -36.65 21.06 -15.32
N PRO A 641 -37.35 20.03 -14.79
CA PRO A 641 -37.92 18.95 -15.60
C PRO A 641 -38.91 19.45 -16.65
N SER A 642 -38.57 19.28 -17.92
CA SER A 642 -39.37 19.75 -19.07
C SER A 642 -40.46 18.74 -19.46
N GLY A 643 -41.48 18.58 -18.61
CA GLY A 643 -42.68 17.79 -18.88
C GLY A 643 -42.94 16.65 -17.90
N SER A 644 -44.12 16.04 -18.00
CA SER A 644 -44.61 14.99 -17.11
C SER A 644 -43.94 13.64 -17.38
N GLY A 645 -42.77 13.41 -16.78
CA GLY A 645 -42.02 12.15 -16.79
C GLY A 645 -42.00 11.46 -15.42
N VAL A 646 -41.77 10.15 -15.41
CA VAL A 646 -41.81 9.27 -14.21
C VAL A 646 -40.81 9.73 -13.13
N ASP A 647 -41.28 9.82 -11.88
CA ASP A 647 -40.58 10.44 -10.72
C ASP A 647 -39.18 9.89 -10.35
N MET A 648 -38.74 8.80 -10.99
CA MET A 648 -37.52 8.06 -10.68
C MET A 648 -36.40 8.23 -11.73
N VAL A 649 -36.61 9.00 -12.80
CA VAL A 649 -35.62 9.18 -13.88
C VAL A 649 -34.82 10.48 -13.68
N PRO A 650 -33.48 10.42 -13.51
CA PRO A 650 -32.63 11.61 -13.44
C PRO A 650 -32.70 12.48 -14.69
N ALA A 651 -32.65 13.81 -14.51
CA ALA A 651 -32.74 14.75 -15.60
C ALA A 651 -31.47 14.71 -16.49
N THR A 652 -31.66 14.44 -17.78
CA THR A 652 -30.59 14.45 -18.81
C THR A 652 -30.78 15.61 -19.77
N ASP A 653 -29.89 16.60 -19.71
CA ASP A 653 -29.84 17.71 -20.68
C ASP A 653 -28.70 17.47 -21.68
N SER A 654 -29.05 17.11 -22.92
CA SER A 654 -28.11 16.89 -24.02
C SER A 654 -27.65 18.18 -24.74
N SER A 655 -28.04 19.36 -24.24
CA SER A 655 -27.53 20.65 -24.73
C SER A 655 -26.32 21.17 -23.94
N LEU A 656 -26.05 20.60 -22.75
CA LEU A 656 -24.88 20.92 -21.93
C LEU A 656 -23.60 20.34 -22.53
N ARG A 657 -22.86 21.16 -23.28
CA ARG A 657 -21.49 20.82 -23.72
C ARG A 657 -20.56 20.67 -22.52
N ILE A 658 -19.95 19.51 -22.38
CA ILE A 658 -19.00 19.20 -21.30
C ILE A 658 -17.58 19.53 -21.77
N THR A 659 -16.79 20.19 -20.94
CA THR A 659 -15.34 20.26 -21.16
C THR A 659 -14.70 19.00 -20.56
N PRO A 660 -13.99 18.18 -21.36
CA PRO A 660 -13.33 16.98 -20.85
C PRO A 660 -12.41 17.26 -19.66
N SER A 661 -12.49 16.41 -18.64
CA SER A 661 -11.87 16.66 -17.34
C SER A 661 -11.17 15.42 -16.75
N VAL A 662 -10.19 15.69 -15.88
CA VAL A 662 -9.36 14.69 -15.21
C VAL A 662 -9.27 15.05 -13.72
N ARG A 663 -9.47 14.06 -12.86
CA ARG A 663 -9.42 14.15 -11.40
C ARG A 663 -8.54 13.01 -10.88
N ILE A 664 -7.75 13.27 -9.83
CA ILE A 664 -6.87 12.26 -9.22
C ILE A 664 -7.06 12.26 -7.71
N GLU A 665 -7.50 11.14 -7.17
CA GLU A 665 -7.49 10.89 -5.74
C GLU A 665 -6.25 10.05 -5.40
N GLN A 666 -5.16 10.72 -5.00
CA GLN A 666 -3.90 10.09 -4.62
C GLN A 666 -3.67 10.12 -3.11
N GLY A 667 -3.08 9.04 -2.58
CA GLY A 667 -2.62 8.90 -1.20
C GLY A 667 -1.09 8.93 -1.03
N PHE A 668 -0.34 8.82 -2.13
CA PHE A 668 1.12 8.79 -2.17
C PHE A 668 1.68 9.88 -3.09
N THR A 669 2.96 10.21 -2.93
CA THR A 669 3.70 11.21 -3.71
C THR A 669 5.09 10.70 -4.08
N GLN A 670 5.81 11.38 -4.98
CA GLN A 670 7.17 10.99 -5.34
C GLN A 670 8.09 10.98 -4.11
N GLY A 671 8.85 9.91 -3.95
CA GLY A 671 9.76 9.66 -2.83
C GLY A 671 9.13 8.93 -1.65
N ALA A 672 7.81 8.73 -1.63
CA ALA A 672 7.12 7.92 -0.62
C ALA A 672 7.43 6.43 -0.76
N GLN A 673 7.27 5.68 0.34
CA GLN A 673 7.43 4.24 0.41
C GLN A 673 6.07 3.55 0.32
N ILE A 674 5.95 2.56 -0.57
CA ILE A 674 4.86 1.57 -0.56
C ILE A 674 5.36 0.35 0.24
N GLY A 675 4.52 -0.21 1.10
CA GLY A 675 4.89 -1.30 2.00
C GLY A 675 3.78 -2.36 2.11
N VAL A 676 4.19 -3.61 2.36
CA VAL A 676 3.36 -4.83 2.24
C VAL A 676 2.18 -4.96 3.22
N PHE A 677 2.08 -4.09 4.23
CA PHE A 677 1.07 -4.16 5.29
C PHE A 677 -0.34 -3.70 4.85
N TYR A 678 -0.46 -3.05 3.70
CA TYR A 678 -1.67 -2.38 3.24
C TYR A 678 -1.97 -2.67 1.77
N ASP A 679 -3.14 -2.20 1.33
CA ASP A 679 -3.53 -2.14 -0.08
C ASP A 679 -2.51 -1.33 -0.92
N PRO A 680 -2.13 -1.79 -2.14
CA PRO A 680 -1.09 -1.19 -2.96
C PRO A 680 -1.59 -0.08 -3.90
N MET A 681 -2.82 0.43 -3.73
CA MET A 681 -3.38 1.50 -4.56
C MET A 681 -2.64 2.82 -4.32
N ILE A 682 -1.95 3.29 -5.36
CA ILE A 682 -1.22 4.56 -5.38
C ILE A 682 -2.21 5.73 -5.47
N ALA A 683 -3.15 5.62 -6.41
CA ALA A 683 -4.16 6.62 -6.72
C ALA A 683 -5.33 6.05 -7.52
N LYS A 684 -6.44 6.79 -7.57
CA LYS A 684 -7.53 6.61 -8.52
C LYS A 684 -7.46 7.71 -9.57
N LEU A 685 -7.33 7.34 -10.84
CA LEU A 685 -7.38 8.24 -11.97
C LEU A 685 -8.80 8.27 -12.53
N VAL A 686 -9.48 9.40 -12.44
CA VAL A 686 -10.88 9.56 -12.82
C VAL A 686 -10.98 10.56 -13.97
N VAL A 687 -11.79 10.26 -14.99
CA VAL A 687 -11.99 11.14 -16.15
C VAL A 687 -13.47 11.25 -16.49
N HIS A 688 -13.85 12.36 -17.13
CA HIS A 688 -15.24 12.65 -17.52
C HIS A 688 -15.31 13.48 -18.80
N ALA A 689 -16.32 13.21 -19.64
CA ALA A 689 -16.54 13.86 -20.93
C ALA A 689 -18.01 13.75 -21.39
N GLU A 690 -18.33 14.32 -22.56
CA GLU A 690 -19.69 14.35 -23.12
C GLU A 690 -20.28 12.95 -23.39
N ASP A 691 -19.46 12.00 -23.84
CA ASP A 691 -19.85 10.61 -24.05
C ASP A 691 -18.78 9.59 -23.64
N ARG A 692 -19.12 8.29 -23.72
CA ARG A 692 -18.24 7.17 -23.36
C ARG A 692 -17.00 7.05 -24.25
N THR A 693 -17.12 7.34 -25.55
CA THR A 693 -16.02 7.31 -26.52
C THR A 693 -15.01 8.40 -26.19
N GLU A 694 -15.48 9.62 -25.90
CA GLU A 694 -14.59 10.70 -25.48
C GLU A 694 -14.00 10.44 -24.09
N ALA A 695 -14.78 9.99 -23.11
CA ALA A 695 -14.26 9.65 -21.78
C ALA A 695 -13.15 8.59 -21.88
N LEU A 696 -13.29 7.60 -22.77
CA LEU A 696 -12.25 6.59 -23.04
C LEU A 696 -11.02 7.18 -23.73
N ARG A 697 -11.20 8.13 -24.66
CA ARG A 697 -10.10 8.90 -25.30
C ARG A 697 -9.31 9.70 -24.26
N VAL A 698 -10.00 10.32 -23.30
CA VAL A 698 -9.41 11.09 -22.20
C VAL A 698 -8.68 10.15 -21.22
N LEU A 699 -9.29 9.01 -20.87
CA LEU A 699 -8.65 8.00 -19.99
C LEU A 699 -7.32 7.52 -20.57
N ARG A 700 -7.31 7.13 -21.86
CA ARG A 700 -6.09 6.69 -22.54
C ARG A 700 -5.01 7.77 -22.52
N ARG A 701 -5.36 9.02 -22.85
CA ARG A 701 -4.40 10.14 -22.80
C ARG A 701 -3.87 10.39 -21.38
N ALA A 702 -4.73 10.34 -20.38
CA ALA A 702 -4.36 10.52 -18.98
C ALA A 702 -3.42 9.39 -18.48
N LEU A 703 -3.63 8.16 -18.94
CA LEU A 703 -2.73 7.02 -18.70
C LEU A 703 -1.39 7.14 -19.46
N ASP A 704 -1.31 7.86 -20.58
CA ASP A 704 -0.02 8.14 -21.26
C ASP A 704 0.84 9.15 -20.49
N ASP A 705 0.22 10.09 -19.77
CA ASP A 705 0.90 11.08 -18.93
C ASP A 705 1.21 10.57 -17.50
N TYR A 706 0.63 9.43 -17.10
CA TYR A 706 0.89 8.77 -15.82
C TYR A 706 2.12 7.85 -15.90
N ASN A 707 3.22 8.23 -15.25
CA ASN A 707 4.53 7.57 -15.40
C ASN A 707 5.17 7.28 -14.03
N VAL A 708 5.46 6.00 -13.75
CA VAL A 708 5.95 5.50 -12.44
C VAL A 708 7.23 4.67 -12.55
N VAL A 709 8.18 4.92 -11.65
CA VAL A 709 9.45 4.19 -11.50
C VAL A 709 9.73 3.91 -10.02
N GLY A 710 10.32 2.75 -9.73
CA GLY A 710 10.67 2.28 -8.39
C GLY A 710 9.78 1.14 -7.87
N VAL A 711 8.60 0.97 -8.46
CA VAL A 711 7.73 -0.22 -8.35
C VAL A 711 7.15 -0.56 -9.73
N SER A 712 6.73 -1.81 -9.89
CA SER A 712 5.81 -2.29 -10.93
C SER A 712 4.45 -1.63 -10.77
N THR A 713 3.74 -1.40 -11.88
CA THR A 713 2.40 -0.80 -11.87
C THR A 713 1.53 -1.28 -13.00
N ASN A 714 0.22 -1.33 -12.77
CA ASN A 714 -0.77 -1.75 -13.78
C ASN A 714 -1.09 -0.74 -14.89
N VAL A 715 -0.44 0.44 -14.93
CA VAL A 715 -0.72 1.52 -15.92
C VAL A 715 -0.68 1.03 -17.37
N GLU A 716 0.28 0.17 -17.74
CA GLU A 716 0.40 -0.38 -19.12
C GLU A 716 -0.75 -1.35 -19.45
N PHE A 717 -1.14 -2.20 -18.50
CA PHE A 717 -2.30 -3.07 -18.63
C PHE A 717 -3.59 -2.25 -18.76
N LEU A 718 -3.78 -1.21 -17.93
CA LEU A 718 -4.92 -0.30 -18.00
C LEU A 718 -4.98 0.46 -19.34
N ARG A 719 -3.84 0.92 -19.87
CA ARG A 719 -3.75 1.54 -21.20
C ARG A 719 -4.18 0.57 -22.30
N THR A 720 -3.80 -0.69 -22.18
CA THR A 720 -4.11 -1.77 -23.15
C THR A 720 -5.59 -2.15 -23.07
N LEU A 721 -6.13 -2.32 -21.86
CA LEU A 721 -7.56 -2.54 -21.58
C LEU A 721 -8.43 -1.41 -22.16
N ALA A 722 -8.09 -0.15 -21.86
CA ALA A 722 -8.79 1.02 -22.37
C ALA A 722 -8.64 1.19 -23.90
N GLY A 723 -7.61 0.59 -24.51
CA GLY A 723 -7.43 0.50 -25.96
C GLY A 723 -8.14 -0.69 -26.61
N HIS A 724 -8.60 -1.68 -25.85
CA HIS A 724 -9.11 -2.94 -26.38
C HIS A 724 -10.50 -2.77 -27.01
N ARG A 725 -10.69 -3.32 -28.22
CA ARG A 725 -11.93 -3.11 -29.00
C ARG A 725 -13.19 -3.54 -28.26
N ALA A 726 -13.24 -4.74 -27.68
CA ALA A 726 -14.41 -5.19 -26.94
C ALA A 726 -14.74 -4.29 -25.72
N PHE A 727 -13.73 -3.63 -25.13
CA PHE A 727 -13.97 -2.66 -24.06
C PHE A 727 -14.53 -1.32 -24.59
N ALA A 728 -14.03 -0.86 -25.75
CA ALA A 728 -14.56 0.31 -26.45
C ALA A 728 -16.00 0.10 -26.96
N ASP A 729 -16.29 -1.06 -27.53
CA ASP A 729 -17.61 -1.45 -28.05
C ASP A 729 -18.61 -1.79 -26.91
N GLY A 730 -18.12 -2.01 -25.68
CA GLY A 730 -18.95 -2.21 -24.48
C GLY A 730 -19.29 -3.66 -24.13
N GLU A 731 -18.66 -4.62 -24.80
CA GLU A 731 -18.81 -6.07 -24.65
C GLU A 731 -18.09 -6.61 -23.39
N VAL A 732 -18.49 -6.10 -22.22
CA VAL A 732 -17.88 -6.45 -20.92
C VAL A 732 -18.67 -7.52 -20.17
N GLU A 733 -17.94 -8.36 -19.45
CA GLU A 733 -18.40 -9.43 -18.55
C GLU A 733 -17.27 -9.73 -17.55
N THR A 734 -17.52 -10.31 -16.37
CA THR A 734 -16.47 -10.43 -15.33
C THR A 734 -15.29 -11.32 -15.75
N GLY A 735 -15.50 -12.24 -16.70
CA GLY A 735 -14.46 -13.08 -17.32
C GLY A 735 -13.59 -12.39 -18.39
N PHE A 736 -13.70 -11.06 -18.57
CA PHE A 736 -13.04 -10.34 -19.66
C PHE A 736 -11.52 -10.52 -19.72
N ILE A 737 -10.82 -10.49 -18.57
CA ILE A 737 -9.35 -10.56 -18.53
C ILE A 737 -8.85 -11.95 -18.98
N PRO A 738 -9.33 -13.09 -18.43
CA PRO A 738 -9.02 -14.42 -18.98
C PRO A 738 -9.38 -14.57 -20.46
N LYS A 739 -10.56 -14.07 -20.87
CA LYS A 739 -11.07 -14.21 -22.25
C LYS A 739 -10.21 -13.51 -23.30
N TYR A 740 -9.67 -12.33 -22.97
CA TYR A 740 -8.84 -11.52 -23.88
C TYR A 740 -7.35 -11.50 -23.50
N HIS A 741 -6.90 -12.43 -22.65
CA HIS A 741 -5.56 -12.47 -22.07
C HIS A 741 -4.43 -12.18 -23.07
N THR A 742 -4.36 -12.91 -24.19
CA THR A 742 -3.31 -12.74 -25.22
C THR A 742 -3.31 -11.35 -25.90
N GLN A 743 -4.44 -10.63 -25.87
CA GLN A 743 -4.56 -9.27 -26.41
C GLN A 743 -4.29 -8.19 -25.35
N LEU A 744 -4.51 -8.50 -24.07
CA LEU A 744 -4.22 -7.63 -22.92
C LEU A 744 -2.76 -7.74 -22.46
N PHE A 745 -2.11 -8.87 -22.72
CA PHE A 745 -0.70 -9.15 -22.42
C PHE A 745 0.09 -9.49 -23.70
N PRO A 746 0.21 -8.54 -24.65
CA PRO A 746 1.04 -8.75 -25.84
C PRO A 746 2.51 -8.99 -25.43
N ALA A 747 3.24 -9.74 -26.26
CA ALA A 747 4.68 -9.91 -26.08
C ALA A 747 5.40 -8.55 -26.00
N ILE A 748 6.38 -8.44 -25.12
CA ILE A 748 7.18 -7.21 -24.99
C ILE A 748 8.01 -7.05 -26.27
N ALA A 749 7.80 -5.93 -26.97
CA ALA A 749 8.47 -5.64 -28.22
C ALA A 749 9.90 -5.15 -27.98
N GLU A 750 10.82 -5.47 -28.89
CA GLU A 750 12.19 -4.97 -28.79
C GLU A 750 12.24 -3.43 -28.86
N PRO A 751 13.12 -2.77 -28.08
CA PRO A 751 13.31 -1.33 -28.13
C PRO A 751 13.64 -0.86 -29.56
N SER A 752 12.83 0.06 -30.10
CA SER A 752 13.05 0.58 -31.44
C SER A 752 14.36 1.40 -31.52
N ALA A 753 14.89 1.56 -32.73
CA ALA A 753 16.08 2.38 -32.94
C ALA A 753 15.90 3.83 -32.42
N ASP A 754 14.67 4.38 -32.50
CA ASP A 754 14.35 5.70 -31.94
C ASP A 754 14.45 5.72 -30.41
N VAL A 755 14.05 4.65 -29.71
CA VAL A 755 14.16 4.54 -28.23
C VAL A 755 15.62 4.38 -27.81
N LEU A 756 16.39 3.56 -28.52
CA LEU A 756 17.83 3.39 -28.31
C LEU A 756 18.58 4.72 -28.55
N ALA A 757 18.26 5.44 -29.62
CA ALA A 757 18.77 6.77 -29.92
C ALA A 757 18.47 7.78 -28.80
N GLN A 758 17.23 7.81 -28.29
CA GLN A 758 16.83 8.67 -27.16
C GLN A 758 17.61 8.34 -25.88
N ALA A 759 17.71 7.07 -25.51
CA ALA A 759 18.45 6.64 -24.33
C ALA A 759 19.94 6.98 -24.42
N ALA A 760 20.54 6.82 -25.61
CA ALA A 760 21.92 7.18 -25.87
C ALA A 760 22.15 8.70 -25.75
N LEU A 761 21.31 9.52 -26.41
CA LEU A 761 21.34 10.98 -26.31
C LEU A 761 21.19 11.46 -24.86
N PHE A 762 20.23 10.90 -24.11
CA PHE A 762 20.04 11.21 -22.69
C PHE A 762 21.29 10.92 -21.88
N THR A 763 21.88 9.73 -22.03
CA THR A 763 23.11 9.33 -21.32
C THR A 763 24.26 10.30 -21.64
N VAL A 764 24.46 10.65 -22.92
CA VAL A 764 25.50 11.62 -23.30
C VAL A 764 25.24 13.01 -22.70
N LEU A 765 24.02 13.53 -22.78
CA LEU A 765 23.65 14.86 -22.32
C LEU A 765 23.61 14.99 -20.78
N ARG A 766 23.25 13.92 -20.06
CA ARG A 766 23.27 13.85 -18.60
C ARG A 766 24.70 13.92 -18.06
N ASP A 767 25.61 13.22 -18.72
CA ASP A 767 27.01 13.15 -18.32
C ASP A 767 27.80 14.44 -18.70
N TYR A 768 27.22 15.36 -19.48
CA TYR A 768 27.82 16.67 -19.77
C TYR A 768 27.79 17.59 -18.53
N PRO A 769 28.95 18.10 -18.06
CA PRO A 769 29.02 18.88 -16.82
C PRO A 769 28.27 20.23 -16.86
N GLN A 770 27.11 20.29 -16.21
CA GLN A 770 26.32 21.51 -16.09
C GLN A 770 26.91 22.52 -15.10
N GLY A 771 26.70 23.82 -15.35
CA GLY A 771 26.92 24.94 -14.42
C GLY A 771 28.37 25.29 -14.04
N SER A 772 29.33 24.38 -14.17
CA SER A 772 30.71 24.58 -13.75
C SER A 772 31.47 25.60 -14.61
N THR A 773 32.39 26.35 -14.00
CA THR A 773 33.27 27.34 -14.67
C THR A 773 34.62 26.76 -15.08
N SER A 774 35.00 25.58 -14.57
CA SER A 774 36.31 24.96 -14.86
C SER A 774 36.44 24.61 -16.35
N PRO A 775 37.63 24.78 -16.97
CA PRO A 775 37.85 24.32 -18.33
C PRO A 775 37.70 22.80 -18.47
N TRP A 776 38.01 22.02 -17.43
CA TRP A 776 37.87 20.56 -17.45
C TRP A 776 36.41 20.08 -17.55
N SER A 777 35.45 20.91 -17.15
CA SER A 777 34.01 20.65 -17.26
C SER A 777 33.39 21.33 -18.48
N ARG A 778 33.78 22.57 -18.80
CA ARG A 778 33.30 23.30 -19.99
C ARG A 778 33.86 22.81 -21.32
N LEU A 779 35.05 22.19 -21.29
CA LEU A 779 35.68 21.55 -22.43
C LEU A 779 35.57 20.02 -22.33
N ALA A 780 34.52 19.53 -21.65
CA ALA A 780 34.09 18.14 -21.80
C ALA A 780 34.02 17.81 -23.30
N SER A 781 34.48 16.61 -23.66
CA SER A 781 34.59 16.14 -25.05
C SER A 781 35.66 16.80 -25.95
N ARG A 782 36.28 17.93 -25.58
CA ARG A 782 37.30 18.57 -26.44
C ARG A 782 38.53 17.67 -26.63
N ARG A 783 39.11 17.66 -27.85
CA ARG A 783 40.33 16.92 -28.18
C ARG A 783 41.30 17.81 -28.96
N PHE A 784 42.60 17.56 -28.80
CA PHE A 784 43.62 18.18 -29.65
C PHE A 784 43.57 17.53 -31.03
N GLY A 785 42.82 18.17 -31.94
CA GLY A 785 42.51 17.66 -33.28
C GLY A 785 41.11 18.05 -33.77
N GLY A 786 40.18 18.36 -32.86
CA GLY A 786 38.84 18.82 -33.20
C GLY A 786 37.87 18.76 -32.01
N ASP A 787 36.72 19.42 -32.17
CA ASP A 787 35.65 19.43 -31.15
C ASP A 787 34.59 18.32 -31.40
N SER A 788 34.83 17.41 -32.36
CA SER A 788 34.03 16.19 -32.59
C SER A 788 34.48 15.05 -31.67
N TYR A 789 33.53 14.43 -30.98
CA TYR A 789 33.78 13.35 -30.02
C TYR A 789 32.73 12.26 -30.15
N GLU A 790 33.13 11.01 -29.90
CA GLU A 790 32.31 9.83 -30.10
C GLU A 790 32.22 8.97 -28.82
N ARG A 791 31.03 8.45 -28.54
CA ARG A 791 30.76 7.44 -27.50
C ARG A 791 30.08 6.24 -28.13
N ILE A 792 30.50 5.03 -27.76
CA ILE A 792 29.67 3.84 -27.92
C ILE A 792 28.98 3.62 -26.58
N ILE A 793 27.66 3.50 -26.59
CA ILE A 793 26.85 3.16 -25.42
C ILE A 793 26.19 1.81 -25.69
N THR A 794 26.33 0.89 -24.74
CA THR A 794 25.73 -0.45 -24.81
C THR A 794 24.49 -0.48 -23.93
N PHE A 795 23.42 -1.11 -24.43
CA PHE A 795 22.18 -1.36 -23.70
C PHE A 795 21.78 -2.84 -23.77
N GLN A 796 21.11 -3.34 -22.74
CA GLN A 796 20.50 -4.67 -22.69
C GLN A 796 19.03 -4.56 -22.27
N THR A 797 18.22 -5.60 -22.49
CA THR A 797 16.92 -5.77 -21.81
C THR A 797 17.05 -6.88 -20.76
N GLU A 798 16.23 -6.84 -19.71
CA GLU A 798 16.32 -7.80 -18.60
C GLU A 798 15.98 -9.23 -19.03
N GLU A 799 15.19 -9.39 -20.11
CA GLU A 799 14.78 -10.68 -20.68
C GLU A 799 15.88 -11.38 -21.48
N ALA A 800 16.85 -10.63 -22.00
CA ALA A 800 17.90 -11.14 -22.88
C ALA A 800 19.21 -10.35 -22.68
N PRO A 801 19.87 -10.50 -21.51
CA PRO A 801 21.11 -9.79 -21.19
C PRO A 801 22.26 -10.17 -22.13
N ASP A 802 22.34 -11.42 -22.59
CA ASP A 802 23.42 -11.88 -23.49
C ASP A 802 23.38 -11.27 -24.90
N HIS A 803 22.34 -10.50 -25.22
CA HIS A 803 22.10 -9.90 -26.53
C HIS A 803 22.11 -8.36 -26.48
N PRO A 804 23.29 -7.74 -26.28
CA PRO A 804 23.43 -6.29 -26.16
C PRO A 804 23.19 -5.56 -27.50
N MET A 805 22.53 -4.41 -27.40
CA MET A 805 22.37 -3.41 -28.46
C MET A 805 23.42 -2.31 -28.26
N THR A 806 23.85 -1.65 -29.34
CA THR A 806 24.85 -0.57 -29.24
C THR A 806 24.45 0.68 -30.03
N VAL A 807 24.77 1.84 -29.47
CA VAL A 807 24.56 3.14 -30.11
C VAL A 807 25.87 3.93 -30.12
N GLN A 808 26.34 4.22 -31.32
CA GLN A 808 27.45 5.13 -31.58
C GLN A 808 26.90 6.56 -31.63
N VAL A 809 27.31 7.42 -30.70
CA VAL A 809 26.89 8.83 -30.57
C VAL A 809 28.08 9.74 -30.85
N LYS A 810 28.03 10.46 -31.95
CA LYS A 810 29.04 11.45 -32.36
C LYS A 810 28.51 12.86 -32.12
N SER A 811 29.09 13.55 -31.15
CA SER A 811 28.80 14.97 -30.87
C SER A 811 29.36 15.86 -31.98
N LEU A 812 28.53 16.78 -32.47
CA LEU A 812 28.88 17.83 -33.43
C LEU A 812 28.83 19.22 -32.76
N PRO A 813 29.35 20.27 -33.41
CA PRO A 813 29.15 21.65 -32.97
C PRO A 813 27.67 22.02 -32.81
N SER A 814 27.39 23.07 -32.03
CA SER A 814 26.06 23.65 -31.84
C SER A 814 24.96 22.72 -31.26
N GLY A 815 25.34 21.62 -30.60
CA GLY A 815 24.37 20.72 -29.92
C GLY A 815 23.65 19.76 -30.86
N LEU A 816 24.28 19.47 -32.01
CA LEU A 816 23.83 18.45 -32.96
C LEU A 816 24.58 17.14 -32.73
N PHE A 817 23.99 16.02 -33.14
CA PHE A 817 24.55 14.67 -32.98
C PHE A 817 24.35 13.85 -34.25
N ASP A 818 25.36 13.07 -34.64
CA ASP A 818 25.17 11.93 -35.53
C ASP A 818 25.05 10.67 -34.67
N LEU A 819 24.16 9.75 -35.06
CA LEU A 819 23.87 8.50 -34.36
C LEU A 819 23.95 7.32 -35.33
N SER A 820 24.49 6.18 -34.87
CA SER A 820 24.36 4.89 -35.53
C SER A 820 23.90 3.85 -34.52
N VAL A 821 22.76 3.22 -34.76
CA VAL A 821 22.12 2.25 -33.86
C VAL A 821 22.23 0.85 -34.44
N VAL A 822 22.79 -0.07 -33.65
CA VAL A 822 22.82 -1.51 -33.91
C VAL A 822 21.88 -2.19 -32.91
N SER A 823 20.72 -2.61 -33.42
CA SER A 823 19.71 -3.38 -32.70
C SER A 823 20.14 -4.84 -32.50
N ARG A 824 19.29 -5.65 -31.85
CA ARG A 824 19.61 -7.04 -31.49
C ARG A 824 19.89 -7.95 -32.70
N ASP A 825 19.17 -7.80 -33.81
CA ASP A 825 19.48 -8.52 -35.04
C ASP A 825 20.73 -7.93 -35.72
N SER A 826 21.87 -8.55 -35.46
CA SER A 826 23.18 -8.23 -36.03
C SER A 826 23.30 -8.44 -37.55
N LYS A 827 22.26 -8.96 -38.22
CA LYS A 827 22.15 -9.02 -39.69
C LYS A 827 21.48 -7.77 -40.28
N SER A 828 20.84 -6.94 -39.46
CA SER A 828 20.22 -5.69 -39.91
C SER A 828 21.25 -4.60 -40.19
N THR A 829 20.99 -3.75 -41.18
CA THR A 829 21.82 -2.57 -41.46
C THR A 829 21.66 -1.53 -40.34
N PRO A 830 22.73 -0.96 -39.78
CA PRO A 830 22.63 0.02 -38.70
C PRO A 830 21.74 1.22 -39.07
N VAL A 831 20.82 1.59 -38.18
CA VAL A 831 19.93 2.74 -38.38
C VAL A 831 20.70 4.01 -38.04
N THR A 832 20.89 4.88 -39.03
CA THR A 832 21.67 6.11 -38.88
C THR A 832 20.79 7.35 -38.86
N TYR A 833 21.11 8.28 -37.97
CA TYR A 833 20.48 9.59 -37.85
C TYR A 833 21.59 10.64 -37.92
N THR A 834 21.39 11.73 -38.67
CA THR A 834 22.43 12.75 -38.88
C THR A 834 21.97 14.13 -38.46
N SER A 835 22.88 14.92 -37.89
CA SER A 835 22.61 16.30 -37.44
C SER A 835 21.38 16.45 -36.52
N VAL A 836 21.13 15.46 -35.66
CA VAL A 836 20.02 15.42 -34.70
C VAL A 836 20.21 16.50 -33.63
N PRO A 837 19.31 17.49 -33.49
CA PRO A 837 19.32 18.41 -32.35
C PRO A 837 18.79 17.69 -31.11
N ALA A 838 19.49 17.77 -29.98
CA ALA A 838 19.05 17.16 -28.72
C ALA A 838 19.46 17.98 -27.49
N GLN A 839 18.55 18.10 -26.52
CA GLN A 839 18.78 18.82 -25.27
C GLN A 839 17.96 18.23 -24.10
N LEU A 840 18.46 18.39 -22.88
CA LEU A 840 17.69 18.10 -21.65
C LEU A 840 16.95 19.37 -21.20
N ALA A 841 15.62 19.29 -21.16
CA ALA A 841 14.75 20.33 -20.62
C ALA A 841 14.59 20.24 -19.08
N SER A 842 14.89 19.08 -18.51
CA SER A 842 15.04 18.83 -17.07
C SER A 842 16.00 17.64 -16.85
N PRO A 843 16.38 17.29 -15.61
CA PRO A 843 17.18 16.09 -15.33
C PRO A 843 16.59 14.76 -15.84
N THR A 844 15.30 14.72 -16.19
CA THR A 844 14.62 13.54 -16.77
C THR A 844 13.96 13.81 -18.12
N ALA A 845 13.78 15.05 -18.57
CA ALA A 845 13.07 15.35 -19.81
C ALA A 845 14.02 15.60 -20.99
N LEU A 846 14.08 14.66 -21.93
CA LEU A 846 14.77 14.81 -23.22
C LEU A 846 13.84 15.48 -24.24
N SER A 847 14.41 16.38 -25.05
CA SER A 847 13.80 16.90 -26.28
C SER A 847 14.78 16.69 -27.43
N THR A 848 14.32 16.07 -28.52
CA THR A 848 15.14 15.68 -29.68
C THR A 848 14.32 15.66 -30.96
N THR A 849 14.96 15.71 -32.13
CA THR A 849 14.27 15.53 -33.43
C THR A 849 14.86 14.34 -34.19
N LEU A 850 14.15 13.21 -34.21
CA LEU A 850 14.52 12.00 -34.94
C LEU A 850 13.64 11.85 -36.18
N ASN A 851 14.21 11.50 -37.33
CA ASN A 851 13.48 11.29 -38.59
C ASN A 851 12.54 12.46 -38.97
N GLY A 852 12.94 13.70 -38.65
CA GLY A 852 12.14 14.92 -38.88
C GLY A 852 10.99 15.13 -37.87
N SER A 853 10.70 14.16 -37.00
CA SER A 853 9.68 14.26 -35.95
C SER A 853 10.29 14.83 -34.67
N ALA A 854 9.68 15.88 -34.11
CA ALA A 854 10.05 16.39 -32.79
C ALA A 854 9.49 15.47 -31.70
N ILE A 855 10.37 14.92 -30.87
CA ILE A 855 10.07 13.95 -29.81
C ILE A 855 10.43 14.57 -28.46
N ARG A 856 9.55 14.38 -27.47
CA ARG A 856 9.80 14.71 -26.06
C ARG A 856 9.53 13.47 -25.22
N SER A 857 10.51 13.08 -24.41
CA SER A 857 10.51 11.82 -23.68
C SER A 857 10.97 12.02 -22.26
N THR A 858 10.38 11.28 -21.32
CA THR A 858 10.81 11.25 -19.93
C THR A 858 11.69 10.04 -19.73
N ILE A 859 12.95 10.24 -19.35
CA ILE A 859 13.94 9.17 -19.13
C ILE A 859 14.42 9.28 -17.69
N VAL A 860 14.17 8.22 -16.92
CA VAL A 860 14.49 8.15 -15.49
C VAL A 860 15.63 7.16 -15.29
N SER A 861 16.72 7.66 -14.73
CA SER A 861 17.90 6.88 -14.33
C SER A 861 17.68 6.30 -12.93
N GLN A 862 17.46 4.99 -12.84
CA GLN A 862 17.47 4.23 -11.58
C GLN A 862 18.85 3.58 -11.41
N PRO A 863 19.73 4.10 -10.52
CA PRO A 863 21.01 3.46 -10.23
C PRO A 863 20.81 2.11 -9.50
N PRO A 864 21.81 1.21 -9.52
CA PRO A 864 21.75 -0.02 -8.74
C PRO A 864 21.70 0.27 -7.23
N PRO A 865 21.09 -0.61 -6.41
CA PRO A 865 21.09 -0.47 -4.95
C PRO A 865 22.53 -0.37 -4.40
N PRO A 866 22.82 0.59 -3.49
CA PRO A 866 24.20 0.91 -3.07
C PRO A 866 24.90 -0.20 -2.28
N ASN A 867 24.14 -1.20 -1.82
CA ASN A 867 24.64 -2.32 -1.03
C ASN A 867 24.94 -3.58 -1.88
N LEU A 868 24.66 -3.56 -3.19
CA LEU A 868 24.91 -4.70 -4.08
C LEU A 868 26.26 -4.56 -4.82
N PRO A 869 27.17 -5.54 -4.72
CA PRO A 869 28.40 -5.55 -5.50
C PRO A 869 28.12 -5.71 -7.01
N ALA A 870 28.95 -5.08 -7.82
CA ALA A 870 28.83 -5.07 -9.28
C ALA A 870 28.97 -6.49 -9.88
N SER A 871 27.94 -6.95 -10.61
CA SER A 871 27.91 -8.30 -11.20
C SER A 871 27.46 -8.29 -12.67
N SER A 872 27.24 -9.47 -13.25
CA SER A 872 26.56 -9.66 -14.54
C SER A 872 25.03 -9.63 -14.46
N SER A 873 24.44 -9.63 -13.26
CA SER A 873 22.98 -9.61 -13.08
C SER A 873 22.41 -8.19 -13.26
N PRO A 874 21.33 -8.00 -14.04
CA PRO A 874 20.68 -6.69 -14.25
C PRO A 874 20.25 -5.97 -12.96
N SER A 875 19.96 -6.69 -11.88
CA SER A 875 19.64 -6.11 -10.57
C SER A 875 20.79 -5.31 -9.95
N THR A 876 22.03 -5.53 -10.41
CA THR A 876 23.26 -4.83 -9.98
C THR A 876 23.73 -3.77 -10.98
N MET A 877 22.87 -3.38 -11.92
CA MET A 877 23.17 -2.45 -13.01
C MET A 877 22.28 -1.19 -12.96
N GLU A 878 22.66 -0.15 -13.70
CA GLU A 878 21.82 1.04 -13.88
C GLU A 878 20.69 0.73 -14.87
N ARG A 879 19.45 1.07 -14.51
CA ARG A 879 18.29 1.00 -15.37
C ARG A 879 17.91 2.40 -15.87
N LEU A 880 17.67 2.53 -17.17
CA LEU A 880 16.97 3.67 -17.76
C LEU A 880 15.52 3.27 -18.05
N HIS A 881 14.57 3.99 -17.48
CA HIS A 881 13.15 3.84 -17.82
C HIS A 881 12.76 4.99 -18.75
N ILE A 882 12.55 4.66 -20.03
CA ILE A 882 12.16 5.58 -21.08
C ILE A 882 10.64 5.54 -21.23
N PHE A 883 10.00 6.71 -21.08
CA PHE A 883 8.61 6.95 -21.38
C PHE A 883 8.54 7.83 -22.64
N SER A 884 8.04 7.26 -23.74
CA SER A 884 7.97 7.90 -25.06
C SER A 884 6.74 7.38 -25.80
N ASN A 885 5.99 8.27 -26.46
CA ASN A 885 4.83 7.94 -27.31
C ASN A 885 3.78 7.02 -26.63
N GLY A 886 3.56 7.14 -25.32
CA GLY A 886 2.62 6.28 -24.57
C GLY A 886 3.14 4.87 -24.26
N ALA A 887 4.42 4.59 -24.49
CA ALA A 887 5.08 3.33 -24.12
C ALA A 887 6.13 3.55 -23.03
N LYS A 888 6.29 2.55 -22.15
CA LYS A 888 7.41 2.41 -21.21
C LYS A 888 8.39 1.41 -21.79
N SER A 889 9.69 1.71 -21.73
CA SER A 889 10.75 0.75 -22.07
C SER A 889 11.83 0.83 -20.99
N THR A 890 12.24 -0.33 -20.46
CA THR A 890 13.36 -0.42 -19.53
C THR A 890 14.59 -0.91 -20.28
N LEU A 891 15.66 -0.12 -20.27
CA LEU A 891 16.98 -0.49 -20.76
C LEU A 891 17.95 -0.61 -19.59
N VAL A 892 18.87 -1.56 -19.67
CA VAL A 892 19.94 -1.77 -18.68
C VAL A 892 21.26 -1.29 -19.28
N ILE A 893 22.03 -0.50 -18.53
CA ILE A 893 23.40 -0.12 -18.90
C ILE A 893 24.37 -1.15 -18.29
N PRO A 894 25.08 -1.97 -19.10
CA PRO A 894 25.89 -3.06 -18.57
C PRO A 894 27.10 -2.56 -17.78
N THR A 895 27.30 -3.07 -16.57
CA THR A 895 28.39 -2.63 -15.68
C THR A 895 29.77 -2.85 -16.34
N PRO A 896 30.64 -1.82 -16.43
CA PRO A 896 31.95 -1.93 -17.05
C PRO A 896 32.79 -3.10 -16.52
N ALA A 897 33.54 -3.76 -17.41
CA ALA A 897 34.32 -4.95 -17.07
C ALA A 897 35.28 -4.75 -15.88
N TRP A 898 35.94 -3.58 -15.80
CA TRP A 898 36.84 -3.22 -14.69
C TRP A 898 36.12 -3.10 -13.34
N LEU A 899 34.86 -2.65 -13.34
CA LEU A 899 34.05 -2.53 -12.13
C LEU A 899 33.47 -3.89 -11.72
N ARG A 900 33.12 -4.75 -12.69
CA ARG A 900 32.78 -6.15 -12.43
C ARG A 900 33.97 -6.95 -11.89
N SER A 901 35.20 -6.70 -12.33
CA SER A 901 36.38 -7.36 -11.73
C SER A 901 36.62 -6.96 -10.27
N LEU A 902 36.29 -5.72 -9.87
CA LEU A 902 36.32 -5.30 -8.47
C LEU A 902 35.19 -5.94 -7.62
N GLY A 903 34.06 -6.29 -8.26
CA GLY A 903 33.00 -7.09 -7.63
C GLY A 903 33.30 -8.59 -7.57
N GLY A 904 34.15 -9.11 -8.47
CA GLY A 904 34.49 -10.53 -8.57
C GLY A 904 35.13 -11.09 -7.30
N ASP A 905 36.05 -10.34 -6.69
CA ASP A 905 36.71 -10.71 -5.43
C ASP A 905 35.74 -10.77 -4.23
N VAL A 906 34.54 -10.19 -4.36
CA VAL A 906 33.45 -10.23 -3.36
C VAL A 906 32.39 -11.29 -3.72
N LEU A 907 32.23 -11.61 -5.01
CA LEU A 907 31.17 -12.46 -5.56
C LEU A 907 31.61 -13.88 -5.94
N GLY A 908 32.88 -14.25 -5.74
CA GLY A 908 33.45 -15.59 -6.02
C GLY A 908 32.85 -16.77 -5.26
N ALA A 909 31.68 -16.60 -4.62
CA ALA A 909 30.98 -17.58 -3.81
C ALA A 909 29.48 -17.73 -4.18
N GLN A 910 29.10 -17.51 -5.45
CA GLN A 910 27.75 -17.86 -5.91
C GLN A 910 27.59 -19.39 -6.03
N ALA A 911 26.90 -20.02 -5.08
CA ALA A 911 26.58 -21.44 -5.13
C ALA A 911 25.36 -21.72 -6.02
N LYS A 912 25.32 -22.94 -6.60
CA LYS A 912 24.14 -23.48 -7.30
C LYS A 912 23.09 -23.92 -6.27
N GLY A 913 22.26 -22.98 -5.82
CA GLY A 913 21.17 -23.27 -4.87
C GLY A 913 20.59 -22.08 -4.11
N ALA A 914 21.11 -20.86 -4.31
CA ALA A 914 20.68 -19.66 -3.58
C ALA A 914 19.19 -19.31 -3.78
N LEU A 915 18.38 -19.51 -2.74
CA LEU A 915 16.97 -19.09 -2.67
C LEU A 915 16.85 -17.58 -2.47
N ARG A 916 15.90 -16.98 -3.19
CA ARG A 916 15.68 -15.53 -3.24
C ARG A 916 14.24 -15.17 -2.89
N ALA A 917 14.02 -13.95 -2.44
CA ALA A 917 12.67 -13.38 -2.36
C ALA A 917 12.10 -13.22 -3.79
N PRO A 918 10.95 -13.83 -4.13
CA PRO A 918 10.34 -13.73 -5.46
C PRO A 918 9.56 -12.41 -5.67
N MET A 919 9.34 -11.68 -4.58
CA MET A 919 8.66 -10.38 -4.51
C MET A 919 9.06 -9.70 -3.19
N PRO A 920 8.83 -8.38 -3.01
CA PRO A 920 9.00 -7.73 -1.72
C PRO A 920 8.08 -8.34 -0.65
N SER A 921 8.59 -8.60 0.55
CA SER A 921 7.86 -9.36 1.58
C SER A 921 8.37 -9.13 3.01
N LEU A 922 7.53 -9.47 3.99
CA LEU A 922 7.93 -9.67 5.39
C LEU A 922 8.33 -11.13 5.60
N VAL A 923 9.42 -11.40 6.32
CA VAL A 923 9.83 -12.76 6.66
C VAL A 923 9.07 -13.24 7.90
N VAL A 924 8.01 -14.03 7.71
CA VAL A 924 7.16 -14.57 8.80
C VAL A 924 7.91 -15.63 9.60
N GLU A 925 8.66 -16.49 8.92
CA GLU A 925 9.29 -17.66 9.53
C GLU A 925 10.52 -18.09 8.72
N VAL A 926 11.62 -18.44 9.40
CA VAL A 926 12.77 -19.09 8.79
C VAL A 926 12.83 -20.51 9.36
N LYS A 927 12.73 -21.52 8.49
CA LYS A 927 12.52 -22.93 8.87
C LYS A 927 13.80 -23.76 8.94
N VAL A 928 14.93 -23.13 8.64
CA VAL A 928 16.25 -23.77 8.59
C VAL A 928 17.31 -22.92 9.30
N ARG A 929 18.45 -23.53 9.60
CA ARG A 929 19.64 -22.93 10.19
C ARG A 929 20.85 -23.26 9.32
N VAL A 930 21.92 -22.48 9.45
CA VAL A 930 23.21 -22.80 8.81
C VAL A 930 23.72 -24.14 9.33
N GLY A 931 24.05 -25.05 8.41
CA GLY A 931 24.45 -26.44 8.69
C GLY A 931 23.34 -27.49 8.53
N ASP A 932 22.07 -27.09 8.38
CA ASP A 932 20.98 -28.06 8.20
C ASP A 932 21.09 -28.76 6.82
N LYS A 933 20.93 -30.09 6.79
CA LYS A 933 20.65 -30.82 5.54
C LYS A 933 19.18 -30.68 5.18
N ILE A 934 18.92 -30.43 3.90
CA ILE A 934 17.59 -30.19 3.34
C ILE A 934 17.36 -31.02 2.08
N ALA A 935 16.11 -31.47 1.91
CA ALA A 935 15.67 -32.18 0.71
C ALA A 935 14.92 -31.26 -0.27
N LYS A 936 14.96 -31.58 -1.56
CA LYS A 936 14.21 -30.88 -2.60
C LYS A 936 12.71 -30.84 -2.27
N GLY A 937 12.11 -29.66 -2.37
CA GLY A 937 10.72 -29.38 -2.02
C GLY A 937 10.48 -29.07 -0.53
N GLN A 938 11.47 -29.22 0.35
CA GLN A 938 11.36 -28.88 1.78
C GLN A 938 11.16 -27.36 1.97
N PRO A 939 10.21 -26.91 2.81
CA PRO A 939 10.06 -25.51 3.18
C PRO A 939 11.31 -24.92 3.86
N VAL A 940 11.73 -23.73 3.43
CA VAL A 940 12.97 -23.08 3.90
C VAL A 940 12.68 -21.72 4.56
N VAL A 941 11.85 -20.89 3.91
CA VAL A 941 11.42 -19.58 4.42
C VAL A 941 9.94 -19.39 4.14
N VAL A 942 9.20 -18.81 5.08
CA VAL A 942 7.83 -18.33 4.87
C VAL A 942 7.88 -16.81 4.80
N LEU A 943 7.41 -16.28 3.68
CA LEU A 943 7.22 -14.86 3.42
C LEU A 943 5.74 -14.51 3.53
N GLU A 944 5.41 -13.31 4.00
CA GLU A 944 4.10 -12.69 3.86
C GLU A 944 4.23 -11.47 2.95
N SER A 945 3.36 -11.42 1.93
CA SER A 945 3.06 -10.18 1.23
C SER A 945 1.55 -10.04 1.14
N MET A 946 1.02 -8.88 1.54
CA MET A 946 -0.42 -8.57 1.54
C MET A 946 -1.33 -9.70 2.06
N LYS A 947 -1.09 -10.15 3.30
CA LYS A 947 -1.92 -11.14 4.01
C LYS A 947 -1.97 -12.53 3.33
N THR A 948 -0.99 -12.83 2.48
CA THR A 948 -0.81 -14.12 1.81
C THR A 948 0.57 -14.67 2.12
N GLU A 949 0.63 -15.91 2.61
CA GLU A 949 1.88 -16.61 2.91
C GLU A 949 2.45 -17.33 1.67
N THR A 950 3.67 -16.96 1.27
CA THR A 950 4.45 -17.63 0.23
C THR A 950 5.52 -18.49 0.89
N VAL A 951 5.42 -19.81 0.75
CA VAL A 951 6.38 -20.77 1.31
C VAL A 951 7.45 -21.10 0.28
N LEU A 952 8.64 -20.54 0.45
CA LEU A 952 9.81 -20.87 -0.37
C LEU A 952 10.34 -22.26 0.00
N ARG A 953 10.72 -23.03 -1.02
CA ARG A 953 11.11 -24.43 -0.92
C ARG A 953 12.43 -24.67 -1.64
N ALA A 954 13.23 -25.61 -1.14
CA ALA A 954 14.50 -25.97 -1.76
C ALA A 954 14.31 -26.54 -3.18
N GLU A 955 15.07 -26.05 -4.16
CA GLU A 955 15.02 -26.54 -5.54
C GLU A 955 15.91 -27.78 -5.78
N VAL A 956 16.85 -28.02 -4.86
CA VAL A 956 17.85 -29.09 -4.87
C VAL A 956 18.02 -29.67 -3.46
N ASP A 957 18.55 -30.87 -3.36
CA ASP A 957 19.05 -31.45 -2.10
C ASP A 957 20.41 -30.82 -1.75
N GLY A 958 20.70 -30.61 -0.46
CA GLY A 958 21.98 -30.03 -0.05
C GLY A 958 22.07 -29.62 1.43
N VAL A 959 23.03 -28.74 1.73
CA VAL A 959 23.30 -28.18 3.06
C VAL A 959 23.08 -26.66 3.03
N ILE A 960 22.44 -26.10 4.06
CA ILE A 960 22.30 -24.66 4.21
C ILE A 960 23.64 -24.03 4.58
N LYS A 961 24.20 -23.22 3.67
CA LYS A 961 25.51 -22.57 3.83
C LYS A 961 25.40 -21.22 4.52
N VAL A 962 24.39 -20.43 4.18
CA VAL A 962 24.15 -19.09 4.74
C VAL A 962 22.65 -18.84 4.87
N VAL A 963 22.23 -18.19 5.96
CA VAL A 963 20.89 -17.62 6.12
C VAL A 963 21.05 -16.10 6.23
N ASN A 964 20.56 -15.38 5.22
CA ASN A 964 20.70 -13.93 5.02
C ASN A 964 19.40 -13.17 5.34
N CYS A 965 18.50 -13.76 6.14
CA CYS A 965 17.25 -13.12 6.55
C CYS A 965 16.83 -13.53 7.97
N ALA A 966 16.17 -12.63 8.70
CA ALA A 966 15.63 -12.87 10.05
C ALA A 966 14.10 -12.81 10.09
N LYS A 967 13.46 -13.48 11.07
CA LYS A 967 12.01 -13.33 11.31
C LYS A 967 11.66 -11.88 11.68
N GLY A 968 10.63 -11.33 11.04
CA GLY A 968 10.21 -9.94 11.16
C GLY A 968 10.98 -8.97 10.26
N GLU A 969 11.92 -9.45 9.44
CA GLU A 969 12.67 -8.61 8.51
C GLU A 969 11.89 -8.34 7.21
N MET A 970 11.96 -7.11 6.71
CA MET A 970 11.51 -6.75 5.36
C MET A 970 12.59 -7.07 4.33
N VAL A 971 12.22 -7.76 3.25
CA VAL A 971 13.11 -8.17 2.17
C VAL A 971 12.62 -7.66 0.82
N GLU A 972 13.55 -7.17 0.00
CA GLU A 972 13.31 -6.73 -1.38
C GLU A 972 13.36 -7.91 -2.35
N GLU A 973 12.72 -7.77 -3.54
CA GLU A 973 12.77 -8.79 -4.60
C GLU A 973 14.22 -9.14 -5.01
N GLY A 974 14.46 -10.42 -5.30
CA GLY A 974 15.76 -10.91 -5.78
C GLY A 974 16.86 -11.00 -4.72
N ARG A 975 16.65 -10.43 -3.52
CA ARG A 975 17.54 -10.59 -2.35
C ARG A 975 17.71 -12.08 -2.04
N ILE A 976 18.97 -12.52 -1.91
CA ILE A 976 19.28 -13.88 -1.45
C ILE A 976 18.86 -13.99 0.01
N LEU A 977 18.00 -14.96 0.31
CA LEU A 977 17.49 -15.23 1.65
C LEU A 977 18.25 -16.39 2.29
N VAL A 978 18.53 -17.44 1.53
CA VAL A 978 19.23 -18.64 2.00
C VAL A 978 20.12 -19.16 0.87
N ASP A 979 21.36 -19.50 1.19
CA ASP A 979 22.30 -20.12 0.26
C ASP A 979 22.41 -21.63 0.53
N ILE A 980 22.32 -22.43 -0.54
CA ILE A 980 22.30 -23.89 -0.48
C ILE A 980 23.52 -24.43 -1.23
N GLU A 981 24.32 -25.22 -0.53
CA GLU A 981 25.43 -25.98 -1.10
C GLU A 981 24.92 -27.39 -1.45
N SER A 982 24.70 -27.63 -2.74
CA SER A 982 24.27 -28.94 -3.25
C SER A 982 25.29 -30.03 -2.92
N ASP A 983 24.85 -31.18 -2.39
CA ASP A 983 25.74 -32.35 -2.27
C ASP A 983 26.26 -32.70 -3.69
N PRO A 984 27.57 -33.00 -3.86
CA PRO A 984 28.14 -33.23 -5.18
C PRO A 984 27.56 -34.50 -5.80
N GLN A 985 27.05 -34.39 -7.03
CA GLN A 985 26.65 -35.56 -7.80
C GLN A 985 27.88 -36.43 -8.10
N GLU A 986 27.78 -37.72 -7.76
CA GLU A 986 28.62 -38.73 -8.40
C GLU A 986 28.14 -38.86 -9.85
N ASP A 987 28.80 -38.17 -10.77
CA ASP A 987 28.63 -38.36 -12.22
C ASP A 987 29.07 -39.80 -12.55
N GLY A 988 28.10 -40.69 -12.71
CA GLY A 988 28.33 -42.11 -13.03
C GLY A 988 29.00 -42.29 -14.39
N ALA A 989 30.08 -43.09 -14.39
CA ALA A 989 30.88 -43.44 -15.57
C ALA A 989 30.33 -44.66 -16.34
#